data_AF-F4PWW9-F1
#
_entry.id   AF-F4PWW9-F1
#
_cell.length_a   1.000
_cell.length_b   1.000
_cell.length_c   1.000
_cell.angle_alpha   90.00
_cell.angle_beta   90.00
_cell.angle_gamma   90.00
#
_symmetry.space_group_name_H-M   'P 1'
#
loop_
_entity.id
_entity.type
_entity.pdbx_description
1 polymer ?
#
loop_
_entity_poly.entity_id
_entity_poly.type
_entity_poly.pdbx_seq_one_letter_code
_entity_poly.pdbx_strand_id
1 'polypeptide(L)'
;MKFFNFILVQQHISLVSAQQTRTFRVIIYDHHPSLNPDFEYNPISPVQRGLASRTLNANGVPDFAANDLDGGIHNATTFSQWFTSTPGINIPIPFDFVFVQDPVTGMYTYINAAFFPINGMGWDALGYPIYQGQNFHFCLHFVSTLQFTGSEVFQITGDDDVWVYLNNSLALDLGGVHPPQSGIISLVGYTPGVPLKFDFFYCERHTSGSSIRIQSNFALECQFYDYCGICQGDGTQCCTPSIHCDDMKPCTIDRCPAVGTPGVNSTNFGEFCTHQDISCTDPNDKCSRSSCLNNQCTPVPMVCDPAPPCFNVTCDPSAGCIYSPIVCPSTPCTSSLCNVETGTCGEPIQRNCSDTDDCTVDSCDPIVGCMNVKRLCDDGNICTTDTCVNGLCVNVQKAVCPCVCPVNLCQDFECFSNGTGCEVTLTPIDDGLRCTIDSCNLGTGEITHIPINCVPSSSCNTSACDETTGQCVETPMDCNDLNPCTNDLCSNGTCLHTMVTCNNNTDKCVVGTCSVSSGCVYSPKDCNITDPCVTSVCSNGQCIHYPIHCPRGTVCVGGTCMVNVGRSSPPTPSPPTGCGHLDTGCEYYLLDPITMVCEPHDVVCQQPDNPCNISVCHPILGCLTIPNPDTDWEDCPFTSGSTLTDVSVTSGLSNFQLCLPQCRIHANGRAEGCKKGYTCVKMPCGSAQCVKDEDDLPPTPPPTPCPPKNCHLPSEVWHDQEKDFI
;
A
#
# COMPACT_ATOMS: atom_id res chain seq x y z
N MET A 1 88.13 54.06 -10.52
CA MET A 1 86.88 54.54 -11.14
C MET A 1 85.88 53.37 -11.07
N LYS A 2 84.95 53.42 -10.12
CA LYS A 2 83.50 53.70 -10.29
C LYS A 2 82.73 52.50 -10.90
N PHE A 3 82.06 51.66 -10.10
CA PHE A 3 80.78 51.80 -9.35
C PHE A 3 79.60 51.15 -10.13
N PHE A 4 79.01 50.10 -9.53
CA PHE A 4 77.61 49.61 -9.59
C PHE A 4 76.93 49.22 -10.93
N ASN A 5 76.44 47.97 -11.03
CA ASN A 5 75.02 47.67 -10.71
C ASN A 5 74.73 46.16 -10.70
N PHE A 6 74.27 45.68 -9.55
CA PHE A 6 73.55 44.42 -9.37
C PHE A 6 72.10 44.65 -9.80
N ILE A 7 71.57 43.85 -10.73
CA ILE A 7 70.12 43.71 -10.92
C ILE A 7 69.78 42.25 -10.60
N LEU A 8 69.33 42.03 -9.37
CA LEU A 8 68.56 40.86 -8.97
C LEU A 8 67.15 41.03 -9.56
N VAL A 9 66.82 40.28 -10.61
CA VAL A 9 65.42 40.10 -11.00
C VAL A 9 64.88 38.99 -10.11
N GLN A 10 64.22 39.38 -9.04
CA GLN A 10 63.41 38.49 -8.20
C GLN A 10 62.16 38.13 -9.00
N GLN A 11 62.21 37.00 -9.73
CA GLN A 11 61.01 36.42 -10.31
C GLN A 11 60.16 35.86 -9.16
N HIS A 12 59.10 36.58 -8.81
CA HIS A 12 57.96 36.03 -8.09
C HIS A 12 57.32 34.96 -8.98
N ILE A 13 57.72 33.70 -8.79
CA ILE A 13 56.91 32.56 -9.22
C ILE A 13 55.77 32.48 -8.22
N SER A 14 54.63 33.08 -8.57
CA SER A 14 53.36 32.77 -7.91
C SER A 14 53.01 31.33 -8.26
N LEU A 15 53.34 30.40 -7.37
CA LEU A 15 52.76 29.06 -7.36
C LEU A 15 51.28 29.23 -7.08
N VAL A 16 50.45 29.17 -8.13
CA VAL A 16 49.01 28.99 -7.97
C VAL A 16 48.84 27.54 -7.51
N SER A 17 48.76 27.34 -6.19
CA SER A 17 48.32 26.07 -5.65
C SER A 17 46.89 25.84 -6.13
N ALA A 18 46.67 24.79 -6.92
CA ALA A 18 45.32 24.36 -7.25
C ALA A 18 44.56 24.08 -5.94
N GLN A 19 43.38 24.67 -5.79
CA GLN A 19 42.56 24.50 -4.60
C GLN A 19 42.08 23.04 -4.53
N GLN A 20 42.31 22.38 -3.39
CA GLN A 20 41.95 20.97 -3.23
C GLN A 20 40.43 20.84 -3.10
N THR A 21 39.81 19.97 -3.91
CA THR A 21 38.37 19.69 -3.88
C THR A 21 38.08 18.23 -3.53
N ARG A 22 36.88 17.97 -3.00
CA ARG A 22 36.32 16.62 -2.82
C ARG A 22 34.90 16.62 -3.36
N THR A 23 34.59 15.65 -4.21
CA THR A 23 33.25 15.51 -4.82
C THR A 23 32.57 14.28 -4.26
N PHE A 24 31.32 14.44 -3.82
CA PHE A 24 30.45 13.35 -3.41
C PHE A 24 29.21 13.36 -4.27
N ARG A 25 28.94 12.25 -4.96
CA ARG A 25 27.68 12.09 -5.68
C ARG A 25 26.58 11.72 -4.69
N VAL A 26 25.53 12.53 -4.67
CA VAL A 26 24.33 12.38 -3.83
C VAL A 26 23.10 12.32 -4.72
N ILE A 27 21.96 11.91 -4.14
CA ILE A 27 20.67 11.97 -4.81
C ILE A 27 19.84 13.10 -4.21
N ILE A 28 19.24 13.87 -5.10
CA ILE A 28 18.20 14.85 -4.79
C ILE A 28 16.88 14.27 -5.30
N TYR A 29 15.92 14.08 -4.41
CA TYR A 29 14.56 13.67 -4.72
C TYR A 29 13.75 14.92 -5.05
N ASP A 30 13.45 15.12 -6.33
CA ASP A 30 12.59 16.19 -6.81
C ASP A 30 11.12 15.79 -6.62
N HIS A 31 10.44 16.42 -5.68
CA HIS A 31 9.07 16.11 -5.28
C HIS A 31 8.06 16.82 -6.16
N HIS A 32 7.05 16.08 -6.58
CA HIS A 32 6.00 16.60 -7.44
C HIS A 32 5.21 17.70 -6.70
N PRO A 33 5.13 18.93 -7.24
CA PRO A 33 4.55 20.09 -6.53
C PRO A 33 3.10 19.92 -6.05
N SER A 34 2.31 19.10 -6.73
CA SER A 34 0.89 18.88 -6.40
C SER A 34 0.56 17.58 -5.68
N LEU A 35 1.53 16.65 -5.53
CA LEU A 35 1.26 15.30 -5.03
C LEU A 35 1.89 15.01 -3.67
N ASN A 36 2.91 15.78 -3.28
CA ASN A 36 3.39 15.77 -1.91
C ASN A 36 2.90 17.04 -1.19
N PRO A 37 1.87 16.93 -0.32
CA PRO A 37 1.27 18.10 0.31
C PRO A 37 2.16 18.74 1.40
N ASP A 38 3.28 18.12 1.77
CA ASP A 38 4.20 18.63 2.80
C ASP A 38 5.04 19.84 2.38
N PHE A 39 4.97 20.19 1.09
CA PHE A 39 5.66 21.31 0.46
C PHE A 39 4.71 22.50 0.29
N GLU A 40 5.21 23.72 0.48
CA GLU A 40 4.45 24.98 0.50
C GLU A 40 3.34 25.06 1.57
N TYR A 41 3.39 24.19 2.58
CA TYR A 41 2.43 24.23 3.68
C TYR A 41 2.72 25.39 4.64
N ASN A 42 1.68 26.10 5.07
CA ASN A 42 1.74 27.20 6.02
C ASN A 42 0.94 26.86 7.30
N PRO A 43 1.43 27.23 8.50
CA PRO A 43 2.39 28.32 8.75
C PRO A 43 3.87 27.91 8.93
N ILE A 44 4.77 28.82 8.55
CA ILE A 44 6.21 28.80 8.90
C ILE A 44 6.37 28.94 10.43
N SER A 45 7.18 28.09 11.05
CA SER A 45 7.43 28.04 12.50
C SER A 45 8.94 28.19 12.77
N PRO A 46 9.40 28.61 13.97
CA PRO A 46 10.79 28.36 14.36
C PRO A 46 11.13 26.86 14.32
N VAL A 47 12.43 26.52 14.35
CA VAL A 47 12.92 25.13 14.40
C VAL A 47 12.06 24.25 15.28
N GLN A 48 11.49 23.21 14.69
CA GLN A 48 10.67 22.21 15.36
C GLN A 48 11.42 20.89 15.40
N ARG A 49 11.96 20.58 16.57
CA ARG A 49 12.69 19.34 16.83
C ARG A 49 11.75 18.19 17.12
N GLY A 50 12.21 16.97 16.87
CA GLY A 50 11.48 15.74 17.13
C GLY A 50 10.50 15.33 16.03
N LEU A 51 10.57 15.97 14.86
CA LEU A 51 9.80 15.57 13.67
C LEU A 51 10.31 14.24 13.11
N ALA A 52 11.64 14.05 13.07
CA ALA A 52 12.29 12.82 12.65
C ALA A 52 12.60 11.91 13.85
N SER A 53 12.57 10.60 13.61
CA SER A 53 12.89 9.56 14.59
C SER A 53 14.31 9.71 15.14
N ARG A 54 14.53 9.28 16.39
CA ARG A 54 15.88 9.32 16.99
C ARG A 54 16.87 8.34 16.36
N THR A 55 16.36 7.33 15.66
CA THR A 55 17.16 6.33 14.97
C THR A 55 16.65 6.11 13.56
N LEU A 56 17.57 5.86 12.62
CA LEU A 56 17.22 5.49 11.25
C LEU A 56 16.56 4.11 11.20
N ASN A 57 15.62 3.92 10.27
CA ASN A 57 14.94 2.64 10.04
C ASN A 57 15.84 1.66 9.27
N ALA A 58 15.28 0.49 8.91
CA ALA A 58 16.01 -0.56 8.20
C ALA A 58 16.55 -0.12 6.81
N ASN A 59 15.93 0.88 6.20
CA ASN A 59 16.34 1.45 4.91
C ASN A 59 17.34 2.60 5.07
N GLY A 60 17.75 2.92 6.30
CA GLY A 60 18.72 3.98 6.56
C GLY A 60 18.18 5.40 6.39
N VAL A 61 16.85 5.59 6.48
CA VAL A 61 16.18 6.90 6.44
C VAL A 61 15.41 7.14 7.75
N PRO A 62 15.12 8.40 8.14
CA PRO A 62 14.32 8.68 9.32
C PRO A 62 12.84 8.34 9.13
N ASP A 63 12.15 7.98 10.21
CA ASP A 63 10.69 7.88 10.26
C ASP A 63 10.08 9.16 10.85
N PHE A 64 8.83 9.47 10.52
CA PHE A 64 8.11 10.57 11.16
C PHE A 64 7.75 10.22 12.60
N ALA A 65 8.11 11.08 13.55
CA ALA A 65 8.01 10.82 14.99
C ALA A 65 7.12 11.81 15.75
N ALA A 66 6.52 12.78 15.06
CA ALA A 66 5.62 13.78 15.62
C ALA A 66 4.15 13.49 15.26
N ASN A 67 3.24 14.39 15.65
CA ASN A 67 1.83 14.26 15.28
C ASN A 67 1.60 14.80 13.87
N ASP A 68 0.55 14.34 13.20
CA ASP A 68 0.11 14.89 11.92
C ASP A 68 0.04 16.42 11.96
N LEU A 69 0.57 17.04 10.90
CA LEU A 69 0.73 18.49 10.68
C LEU A 69 1.81 19.20 11.53
N ASP A 70 2.47 18.51 12.46
CA ASP A 70 3.65 19.06 13.13
C ASP A 70 4.75 19.38 12.09
N GLY A 71 5.33 20.59 12.13
CA GLY A 71 6.36 21.02 11.18
C GLY A 71 5.89 21.19 9.73
N GLY A 72 4.58 21.19 9.49
CA GLY A 72 3.98 21.22 8.15
C GLY A 72 4.03 19.88 7.42
N ILE A 73 4.17 18.78 8.15
CA ILE A 73 4.23 17.41 7.61
C ILE A 73 2.87 16.74 7.85
N HIS A 74 2.18 16.33 6.80
CA HIS A 74 0.80 15.85 6.88
C HIS A 74 0.67 14.57 7.71
N ASN A 75 1.54 13.60 7.49
CA ASN A 75 1.57 12.35 8.24
C ASN A 75 2.83 11.52 7.91
N ALA A 76 2.96 10.37 8.57
CA ALA A 76 4.07 9.45 8.33
C ALA A 76 4.15 8.92 6.89
N THR A 77 3.03 8.81 6.17
CA THR A 77 3.02 8.30 4.79
C THR A 77 3.67 9.30 3.83
N THR A 78 3.33 10.59 3.92
CA THR A 78 3.93 11.61 3.05
C THR A 78 5.42 11.80 3.37
N PHE A 79 5.80 11.79 4.65
CA PHE A 79 7.19 11.86 5.09
C PHE A 79 8.04 10.68 4.60
N SER A 80 7.49 9.47 4.59
CA SER A 80 8.22 8.26 4.16
C SER A 80 8.74 8.33 2.72
N GLN A 81 8.18 9.23 1.90
CA GLN A 81 8.53 9.41 0.50
C GLN A 81 9.68 10.40 0.30
N TRP A 82 10.10 11.15 1.33
CA TRP A 82 11.03 12.27 1.19
C TRP A 82 12.42 11.88 0.70
N PHE A 83 12.93 10.75 1.20
CA PHE A 83 14.28 10.26 0.94
C PHE A 83 14.28 8.87 0.29
N THR A 84 13.20 8.53 -0.40
CA THR A 84 13.04 7.23 -1.05
C THR A 84 12.40 7.43 -2.41
N SER A 85 13.00 6.81 -3.43
CA SER A 85 12.48 6.85 -4.80
C SER A 85 11.05 6.31 -4.82
N THR A 86 10.10 7.19 -5.07
CA THR A 86 8.67 6.87 -5.04
C THR A 86 8.08 7.22 -6.41
N PRO A 87 7.83 6.23 -7.29
CA PRO A 87 7.35 6.47 -8.64
C PRO A 87 6.12 7.38 -8.69
N GLY A 88 6.15 8.40 -9.54
CA GLY A 88 5.07 9.37 -9.70
C GLY A 88 5.02 10.46 -8.62
N ILE A 89 5.68 10.27 -7.47
CA ILE A 89 5.77 11.29 -6.41
C ILE A 89 7.07 12.07 -6.51
N ASN A 90 8.21 11.39 -6.66
CA ASN A 90 9.50 12.05 -6.79
C ASN A 90 10.37 11.48 -7.91
N ILE A 91 11.27 12.30 -8.42
CA ILE A 91 12.29 11.93 -9.41
C ILE A 91 13.66 12.02 -8.73
N PRO A 92 14.39 10.90 -8.56
CA PRO A 92 15.74 10.94 -8.03
C PRO A 92 16.71 11.50 -9.09
N ILE A 93 17.44 12.55 -8.74
CA ILE A 93 18.38 13.26 -9.62
C ILE A 93 19.78 13.20 -9.00
N PRO A 94 20.78 12.66 -9.70
CA PRO A 94 22.15 12.65 -9.20
C PRO A 94 22.73 14.06 -9.20
N PHE A 95 23.37 14.42 -8.10
CA PHE A 95 24.02 15.71 -7.92
C PHE A 95 25.42 15.54 -7.34
N ASP A 96 26.40 16.25 -7.90
CA ASP A 96 27.79 16.20 -7.45
C ASP A 96 28.04 17.32 -6.44
N PHE A 97 28.15 16.94 -5.17
CA PHE A 97 28.42 17.84 -4.05
C PHE A 97 29.93 18.10 -3.95
N VAL A 98 30.38 19.26 -4.43
CA VAL A 98 31.81 19.61 -4.54
C VAL A 98 32.26 20.50 -3.38
N PHE A 99 32.91 19.90 -2.39
CA PHE A 99 33.54 20.62 -1.29
C PHE A 99 34.89 21.19 -1.71
N VAL A 100 35.15 22.41 -1.27
CA VAL A 100 36.37 23.14 -1.55
C VAL A 100 37.15 23.36 -0.26
N GLN A 101 38.43 22.96 -0.23
CA GLN A 101 39.28 23.17 0.93
C GLN A 101 39.80 24.61 0.99
N ASP A 102 39.70 25.20 2.17
CA ASP A 102 40.43 26.42 2.51
C ASP A 102 41.90 26.04 2.82
N PRO A 103 42.87 26.55 2.04
CA PRO A 103 44.28 26.20 2.21
C PRO A 103 44.91 26.76 3.50
N VAL A 104 44.25 27.73 4.16
CA VAL A 104 44.73 28.34 5.40
C VAL A 104 44.22 27.57 6.62
N THR A 105 42.93 27.26 6.64
CA THR A 105 42.28 26.60 7.80
C THR A 105 42.24 25.08 7.68
N GLY A 106 42.42 24.54 6.47
CA GLY A 106 42.25 23.11 6.16
C GLY A 106 40.77 22.67 6.12
N MET A 107 39.82 23.58 6.35
CA MET A 107 38.38 23.31 6.35
C MET A 107 37.88 23.09 4.93
N TYR A 108 37.16 21.99 4.70
CA TYR A 108 36.31 21.80 3.53
C TYR A 108 35.00 22.58 3.72
N THR A 109 34.62 23.30 2.67
CA THR A 109 33.42 24.14 2.67
C THR A 109 32.60 23.92 1.42
N TYR A 110 31.28 23.87 1.60
CA TYR A 110 30.28 24.01 0.55
C TYR A 110 29.34 25.13 0.99
N ILE A 111 29.22 26.17 0.18
CA ILE A 111 28.36 27.33 0.50
C ILE A 111 27.59 27.68 -0.76
N ASN A 112 26.26 27.64 -0.67
CA ASN A 112 25.38 28.15 -1.69
C ASN A 112 24.20 28.89 -1.04
N ALA A 113 24.13 30.20 -1.25
CA ALA A 113 23.08 31.06 -0.70
C ALA A 113 21.81 31.12 -1.58
N ALA A 114 21.83 30.46 -2.73
CA ALA A 114 20.72 30.28 -3.66
C ALA A 114 20.76 28.84 -4.18
N PHE A 115 20.49 27.90 -3.28
CA PHE A 115 20.69 26.48 -3.52
C PHE A 115 19.52 25.87 -4.29
N PHE A 116 19.54 26.05 -5.61
CA PHE A 116 18.52 25.49 -6.52
C PHE A 116 19.16 24.53 -7.52
N PRO A 117 19.65 23.37 -7.04
CA PRO A 117 20.53 22.49 -7.81
C PRO A 117 19.85 21.81 -9.01
N ILE A 118 18.52 21.74 -9.00
CA ILE A 118 17.72 20.97 -9.96
C ILE A 118 16.78 21.85 -10.81
N ASN A 119 16.99 23.16 -10.85
CA ASN A 119 16.21 24.05 -11.71
C ASN A 119 16.20 23.58 -13.18
N GLY A 120 15.00 23.42 -13.74
CA GLY A 120 14.83 22.98 -15.12
C GLY A 120 15.15 21.50 -15.33
N MET A 121 15.30 20.71 -14.26
CA MET A 121 15.45 19.25 -14.28
C MET A 121 14.22 18.58 -13.63
N GLY A 122 14.13 17.26 -13.71
CA GLY A 122 13.03 16.52 -13.08
C GLY A 122 11.64 16.99 -13.53
N TRP A 123 10.76 17.30 -12.59
CA TRP A 123 9.40 17.77 -12.84
C TRP A 123 9.39 19.13 -13.54
N ASP A 124 10.36 20.01 -13.28
CA ASP A 124 10.47 21.29 -13.99
C ASP A 124 10.62 21.07 -15.51
N ALA A 125 11.44 20.09 -15.91
CA ALA A 125 11.68 19.75 -17.31
C ALA A 125 10.41 19.18 -17.99
N LEU A 126 9.49 18.64 -17.19
CA LEU A 126 8.19 18.12 -17.62
C LEU A 126 7.08 19.18 -17.59
N GLY A 127 7.41 20.44 -17.29
CA GLY A 127 6.49 21.57 -17.33
C GLY A 127 5.69 21.79 -16.04
N TYR A 128 6.10 21.19 -14.92
CA TYR A 128 5.48 21.47 -13.63
C TYR A 128 5.92 22.83 -13.06
N PRO A 129 5.11 23.44 -12.18
CA PRO A 129 5.32 24.82 -11.75
C PRO A 129 6.66 25.02 -11.04
N ILE A 130 7.44 25.95 -11.58
CA ILE A 130 8.61 26.51 -10.92
C ILE A 130 8.18 27.80 -10.21
N TYR A 131 8.43 27.91 -8.92
CA TYR A 131 7.98 29.05 -8.14
C TYR A 131 9.02 30.16 -8.17
N GLN A 132 8.64 31.35 -8.66
CA GLN A 132 9.58 32.47 -8.85
C GLN A 132 10.82 32.11 -9.70
N GLY A 133 10.70 31.12 -10.59
CA GLY A 133 11.82 30.64 -11.40
C GLY A 133 12.84 29.77 -10.64
N GLN A 134 12.49 29.29 -9.44
CA GLN A 134 13.28 28.32 -8.67
C GLN A 134 12.46 27.07 -8.29
N ASN A 135 13.11 25.92 -8.22
CA ASN A 135 12.55 24.68 -7.66
C ASN A 135 12.85 24.61 -6.16
N PHE A 136 11.80 24.62 -5.34
CA PHE A 136 11.86 24.50 -3.87
C PHE A 136 11.37 23.14 -3.37
N HIS A 137 11.05 22.20 -4.25
CA HIS A 137 10.35 20.97 -3.89
C HIS A 137 11.31 19.79 -3.90
N PHE A 138 12.33 19.81 -3.05
CA PHE A 138 13.31 18.73 -3.06
C PHE A 138 13.87 18.38 -1.70
N CYS A 139 14.26 17.11 -1.60
CA CYS A 139 14.97 16.55 -0.47
C CYS A 139 16.26 15.90 -0.95
N LEU A 140 17.29 15.90 -0.12
CA LEU A 140 18.57 15.25 -0.42
C LEU A 140 19.02 14.38 0.74
N HIS A 141 19.62 13.25 0.39
CA HIS A 141 20.23 12.32 1.32
C HIS A 141 21.69 12.10 0.93
N PHE A 142 22.59 12.36 1.88
CA PHE A 142 24.03 12.18 1.73
C PHE A 142 24.53 11.18 2.76
N VAL A 143 25.12 10.09 2.29
CA VAL A 143 25.74 9.06 3.13
C VAL A 143 27.26 9.11 2.96
N SER A 144 27.98 9.03 4.06
CA SER A 144 29.44 8.96 4.07
C SER A 144 29.97 8.28 5.34
N THR A 145 31.29 8.08 5.38
CA THR A 145 31.99 7.63 6.59
C THR A 145 32.88 8.74 7.10
N LEU A 146 32.72 9.02 8.39
CA LEU A 146 33.49 10.01 9.12
C LEU A 146 34.67 9.34 9.82
N GLN A 147 35.88 9.67 9.39
CA GLN A 147 37.12 9.41 10.13
C GLN A 147 37.44 10.62 11.01
N PHE A 148 37.65 10.41 12.31
CA PHE A 148 37.90 11.51 13.25
C PHE A 148 38.92 11.15 14.34
N THR A 149 39.65 12.15 14.81
CA THR A 149 40.71 12.11 15.83
C THR A 149 40.31 12.78 17.15
N GLY A 150 39.12 13.39 17.21
CA GLY A 150 38.49 13.99 18.38
C GLY A 150 38.51 15.52 18.44
N SER A 151 39.05 16.22 17.43
CA SER A 151 39.14 17.71 17.38
C SER A 151 38.37 18.33 16.21
N GLU A 152 37.73 17.46 15.45
CA GLU A 152 36.92 17.72 14.29
C GLU A 152 35.67 18.57 14.62
N VAL A 153 35.38 19.61 13.82
CA VAL A 153 34.12 20.38 13.82
C VAL A 153 33.30 20.15 12.55
N PHE A 154 32.02 19.78 12.69
CA PHE A 154 31.01 19.85 11.61
C PHE A 154 30.04 20.96 11.92
N GLN A 155 29.91 21.91 11.00
CA GLN A 155 28.90 22.94 11.06
C GLN A 155 28.03 22.88 9.82
N ILE A 156 26.73 22.93 10.04
CA ILE A 156 25.73 22.96 8.99
C ILE A 156 24.85 24.19 9.17
N THR A 157 24.36 24.74 8.07
CA THR A 157 23.27 25.71 8.03
C THR A 157 22.35 25.32 6.89
N GLY A 158 21.05 25.29 7.17
CA GLY A 158 20.02 25.04 6.18
C GLY A 158 18.74 25.81 6.53
N ASP A 159 18.00 26.14 5.49
CA ASP A 159 16.56 26.32 5.42
C ASP A 159 16.08 25.32 4.36
N ASP A 160 15.11 24.44 4.58
CA ASP A 160 14.31 24.29 5.79
C ASP A 160 14.87 23.20 6.71
N ASP A 161 14.54 21.93 6.43
CA ASP A 161 14.82 20.82 7.33
C ASP A 161 16.26 20.35 7.23
N VAL A 162 16.89 20.13 8.39
CA VAL A 162 18.19 19.45 8.47
C VAL A 162 18.25 18.42 9.58
N TRP A 163 18.60 17.18 9.22
CA TRP A 163 18.94 16.12 10.16
C TRP A 163 20.30 15.52 9.87
N VAL A 164 21.05 15.23 10.93
CA VAL A 164 22.31 14.47 10.82
C VAL A 164 22.32 13.34 11.81
N TYR A 165 22.67 12.15 11.34
CA TYR A 165 22.81 10.94 12.14
C TYR A 165 24.26 10.47 12.15
N LEU A 166 24.71 10.02 13.32
CA LEU A 166 25.99 9.34 13.52
C LEU A 166 25.72 7.93 14.03
N ASN A 167 26.20 6.90 13.33
CA ASN A 167 25.90 5.49 13.63
C ASN A 167 24.40 5.24 13.85
N ASN A 168 23.59 5.71 12.90
CA ASN A 168 22.12 5.62 12.91
C ASN A 168 21.43 6.34 14.09
N SER A 169 22.13 7.16 14.87
CA SER A 169 21.56 7.93 16.00
C SER A 169 21.56 9.43 15.69
N LEU A 170 20.44 10.10 15.95
CA LEU A 170 20.24 11.52 15.66
C LEU A 170 21.24 12.38 16.46
N ALA A 171 22.07 13.13 15.74
CA ALA A 171 23.14 13.97 16.28
C ALA A 171 22.87 15.47 16.12
N LEU A 172 22.11 15.86 15.08
CA LEU A 172 21.63 17.23 14.86
C LEU A 172 20.19 17.19 14.33
N ASP A 173 19.35 18.07 14.87
CA ASP A 173 17.94 18.21 14.50
C ASP A 173 17.59 19.69 14.38
N LEU A 174 17.42 20.12 13.13
CA LEU A 174 16.88 21.40 12.72
C LEU A 174 15.68 21.15 11.80
N GLY A 175 14.70 20.37 12.27
CA GLY A 175 13.47 20.12 11.51
C GLY A 175 12.52 21.33 11.47
N GLY A 176 11.60 21.29 10.52
CA GLY A 176 10.53 22.27 10.29
C GLY A 176 10.88 23.32 9.24
N VAL A 177 9.85 23.97 8.70
CA VAL A 177 9.98 25.09 7.75
C VAL A 177 10.41 26.34 8.50
N HIS A 178 11.63 26.83 8.27
CA HIS A 178 12.23 27.94 9.02
C HIS A 178 13.31 28.71 8.23
N PRO A 179 13.55 30.01 8.52
CA PRO A 179 14.69 30.74 7.96
C PRO A 179 16.04 30.08 8.30
N PRO A 180 17.14 30.37 7.58
CA PRO A 180 18.41 29.65 7.74
C PRO A 180 18.87 29.52 9.20
N GLN A 181 19.03 28.28 9.68
CA GLN A 181 19.51 27.98 11.03
C GLN A 181 20.79 27.17 11.01
N SER A 182 21.70 27.46 11.95
CA SER A 182 22.97 26.77 12.07
C SER A 182 23.00 25.76 13.22
N GLY A 183 23.63 24.61 12.97
CA GLY A 183 23.90 23.58 13.96
C GLY A 183 25.35 23.11 13.93
N ILE A 184 25.84 22.65 15.08
CA ILE A 184 27.16 22.02 15.21
C ILE A 184 26.97 20.63 15.80
N ILE A 185 27.60 19.63 15.20
CA ILE A 185 27.56 18.25 15.70
C ILE A 185 28.62 18.06 16.78
N SER A 186 28.24 17.44 17.89
CA SER A 186 29.17 17.04 18.94
C SER A 186 29.66 15.61 18.72
N LEU A 187 30.97 15.42 18.71
CA LEU A 187 31.61 14.09 18.69
C LEU A 187 31.95 13.59 20.10
N VAL A 188 31.53 14.31 21.14
CA VAL A 188 31.72 13.91 22.53
C VAL A 188 30.92 12.65 22.82
N GLY A 189 31.62 11.55 23.15
CA GLY A 189 31.01 10.24 23.40
C GLY A 189 31.34 9.18 22.35
N TYR A 190 31.95 9.56 21.23
CA TYR A 190 32.49 8.62 20.24
C TYR A 190 34.00 8.40 20.45
N THR A 191 34.48 7.20 20.14
CA THR A 191 35.89 6.83 20.29
C THR A 191 36.73 7.31 19.10
N PRO A 192 37.72 8.20 19.28
CA PRO A 192 38.59 8.63 18.20
C PRO A 192 39.28 7.46 17.49
N GLY A 193 39.41 7.55 16.17
CA GLY A 193 40.00 6.52 15.31
C GLY A 193 39.06 5.37 14.93
N VAL A 194 37.82 5.34 15.47
CA VAL A 194 36.77 4.42 15.01
C VAL A 194 35.91 5.16 13.96
N PRO A 195 35.79 4.64 12.72
CA PRO A 195 34.97 5.28 11.70
C PRO A 195 33.49 5.34 12.13
N LEU A 196 32.82 6.48 11.90
CA LEU A 196 31.39 6.64 12.16
C LEU A 196 30.62 6.66 10.83
N LYS A 197 29.50 5.95 10.77
CA LYS A 197 28.52 6.15 9.68
C LYS A 197 27.93 7.55 9.83
N PHE A 198 27.90 8.31 8.75
CA PHE A 198 27.40 9.68 8.69
C PHE A 198 26.28 9.75 7.66
N ASP A 199 25.07 10.12 8.09
CA ASP A 199 23.93 10.33 7.22
C ASP A 199 23.42 11.77 7.40
N PHE A 200 23.35 12.53 6.31
CA PHE A 200 22.85 13.91 6.27
C PHE A 200 21.61 13.98 5.40
N PHE A 201 20.56 14.56 5.95
CA PHE A 201 19.27 14.79 5.31
C PHE A 201 18.98 16.28 5.29
N TYR A 202 18.57 16.79 4.13
CA TYR A 202 18.15 18.17 3.97
C TYR A 202 16.93 18.23 3.06
N CYS A 203 15.98 19.10 3.35
CA CYS A 203 14.88 19.41 2.43
C CYS A 203 14.67 20.90 2.35
N GLU A 204 14.46 21.38 1.13
CA GLU A 204 13.84 22.67 0.88
C GLU A 204 12.35 22.42 0.70
N ARG A 205 11.49 23.19 1.37
CA ARG A 205 10.03 22.95 1.30
C ARG A 205 9.19 24.21 1.13
N HIS A 206 9.79 25.40 1.12
CA HIS A 206 9.02 26.63 1.08
C HIS A 206 9.65 27.72 0.18
N THR A 207 8.82 28.39 -0.61
CA THR A 207 9.20 29.44 -1.59
C THR A 207 9.91 30.71 -1.07
N SER A 208 10.25 30.76 0.22
CA SER A 208 10.84 31.95 0.85
C SER A 208 12.34 32.13 0.62
N GLY A 209 13.07 31.03 0.41
CA GLY A 209 14.52 31.04 0.28
C GLY A 209 15.03 29.60 0.18
N SER A 210 16.26 29.43 -0.28
CA SER A 210 16.94 28.13 -0.19
C SER A 210 18.44 28.33 -0.12
N SER A 211 19.03 27.86 0.96
CA SER A 211 20.43 28.05 1.26
C SER A 211 21.00 26.87 2.03
N ILE A 212 22.24 26.55 1.68
CA ILE A 212 22.96 25.49 2.35
C ILE A 212 24.40 25.93 2.58
N ARG A 213 24.88 25.68 3.80
CA ARG A 213 26.29 25.87 4.15
C ARG A 213 26.75 24.70 4.99
N ILE A 214 27.76 24.02 4.50
CA ILE A 214 28.43 22.93 5.21
C ILE A 214 29.90 23.30 5.36
N GLN A 215 30.39 23.25 6.59
CA GLN A 215 31.80 23.47 6.89
C GLN A 215 32.31 22.34 7.77
N SER A 216 33.42 21.75 7.38
CA SER A 216 33.99 20.62 8.07
C SER A 216 35.50 20.52 7.88
N ASN A 217 36.25 20.21 8.93
CA ASN A 217 37.65 19.76 8.80
C ASN A 217 37.75 18.22 8.72
N PHE A 218 36.64 17.52 8.51
CA PHE A 218 36.60 16.07 8.49
C PHE A 218 37.17 15.53 7.20
N ALA A 219 37.89 14.41 7.30
CA ALA A 219 38.11 13.56 6.15
C ALA A 219 36.82 12.77 5.87
N LEU A 220 35.91 13.34 5.07
CA LEU A 220 34.81 12.59 4.48
C LEU A 220 35.41 11.60 3.48
N GLU A 221 35.24 10.31 3.75
CA GLU A 221 35.74 9.22 2.91
C GLU A 221 34.59 8.34 2.46
N CYS A 222 34.61 8.01 1.18
CA CYS A 222 33.71 7.02 0.64
C CYS A 222 34.34 5.63 0.72
N GLN A 223 33.78 4.74 1.54
CA GLN A 223 34.32 3.39 1.72
C GLN A 223 34.15 2.53 0.46
N PHE A 224 33.00 2.69 -0.22
CA PHE A 224 32.72 2.09 -1.51
C PHE A 224 31.64 2.92 -2.21
N TYR A 225 31.61 2.83 -3.54
CA TYR A 225 30.48 3.30 -4.33
C TYR A 225 29.68 2.08 -4.76
N ASP A 226 28.35 2.18 -4.72
CA ASP A 226 27.50 1.16 -5.32
C ASP A 226 27.58 1.22 -6.85
N TYR A 227 26.89 0.31 -7.53
CA TYR A 227 26.85 0.32 -8.99
C TYR A 227 26.09 1.51 -9.56
N CYS A 228 25.34 2.29 -8.76
CA CYS A 228 24.75 3.56 -9.16
C CYS A 228 25.74 4.73 -9.06
N GLY A 229 26.95 4.51 -8.53
CA GLY A 229 27.94 5.55 -8.27
C GLY A 229 27.60 6.39 -7.04
N ILE A 230 26.73 5.89 -6.15
CA ILE A 230 26.35 6.54 -4.90
C ILE A 230 27.27 6.07 -3.79
N CYS A 231 27.78 7.03 -3.02
CA CYS A 231 28.66 6.72 -1.92
C CYS A 231 27.93 5.91 -0.83
N GLN A 232 28.44 4.73 -0.50
CA GLN A 232 27.80 3.79 0.42
C GLN A 232 26.33 3.47 0.08
N GLY A 233 25.94 3.60 -1.18
CA GLY A 233 24.59 3.31 -1.64
C GLY A 233 24.27 1.82 -1.59
N ASP A 234 22.98 1.51 -1.66
CA ASP A 234 22.42 0.15 -1.65
C ASP A 234 21.97 -0.31 -3.06
N GLY A 235 22.22 0.48 -4.11
CA GLY A 235 21.81 0.20 -5.48
C GLY A 235 20.37 0.57 -5.83
N THR A 236 19.53 0.93 -4.85
CA THR A 236 18.10 1.24 -5.06
C THR A 236 17.88 2.55 -5.84
N GLN A 237 18.89 3.42 -5.88
CA GLN A 237 18.81 4.75 -6.50
C GLN A 237 18.76 4.71 -8.03
N CYS A 238 19.33 3.68 -8.65
CA CYS A 238 19.29 3.50 -10.10
C CYS A 238 18.60 2.20 -10.51
N CYS A 239 18.48 1.23 -9.59
CA CYS A 239 17.76 -0.01 -9.85
C CYS A 239 16.50 -0.09 -9.00
N THR A 240 15.36 0.03 -9.68
CA THR A 240 14.04 -0.29 -9.14
C THR A 240 13.58 -1.63 -9.71
N PRO A 241 13.28 -2.65 -8.87
CA PRO A 241 12.97 -3.99 -9.37
C PRO A 241 11.83 -4.01 -10.40
N SER A 242 10.73 -3.31 -10.14
CA SER A 242 9.55 -3.26 -11.01
C SER A 242 9.73 -2.50 -12.33
N ILE A 243 10.87 -1.84 -12.53
CA ILE A 243 11.16 -1.05 -13.74
C ILE A 243 12.32 -1.70 -14.51
N HIS A 244 13.39 -2.03 -13.79
CA HIS A 244 14.66 -2.44 -14.39
C HIS A 244 14.85 -3.94 -14.38
N CYS A 245 14.15 -4.66 -13.49
CA CYS A 245 14.28 -6.10 -13.32
C CYS A 245 12.96 -6.84 -13.53
N ASP A 246 11.89 -6.17 -13.96
CA ASP A 246 10.61 -6.83 -14.23
C ASP A 246 10.75 -7.74 -15.45
N ASP A 247 10.59 -9.05 -15.26
CA ASP A 247 10.60 -10.02 -16.37
C ASP A 247 9.21 -10.20 -17.01
N MET A 248 8.25 -9.35 -16.62
CA MET A 248 6.84 -9.36 -16.98
C MET A 248 6.14 -10.67 -16.65
N LYS A 249 6.71 -11.49 -15.75
CA LYS A 249 6.02 -12.66 -15.24
C LYS A 249 5.31 -12.29 -13.93
N PRO A 250 3.98 -12.39 -13.86
CA PRO A 250 3.21 -12.04 -12.65
C PRO A 250 3.42 -12.97 -11.45
N CYS A 251 4.47 -13.80 -11.46
CA CYS A 251 4.70 -14.87 -10.48
C CYS A 251 6.19 -15.05 -10.17
N THR A 252 6.96 -13.97 -10.32
CA THR A 252 8.38 -13.88 -10.00
C THR A 252 8.57 -12.71 -9.05
N ILE A 253 9.45 -12.91 -8.06
CA ILE A 253 9.99 -11.83 -7.25
C ILE A 253 11.24 -11.36 -7.95
N ASP A 254 11.12 -10.21 -8.60
CA ASP A 254 12.23 -9.56 -9.27
C ASP A 254 13.06 -8.77 -8.28
N ARG A 255 14.38 -8.87 -8.41
CA ARG A 255 15.32 -8.17 -7.54
C ARG A 255 16.47 -7.59 -8.33
N CYS A 256 16.85 -6.39 -7.92
CA CYS A 256 18.09 -5.76 -8.32
C CYS A 256 19.31 -6.55 -7.79
N PRO A 257 20.45 -6.47 -8.49
CA PRO A 257 21.68 -7.12 -8.03
C PRO A 257 22.10 -6.56 -6.67
N ALA A 258 22.67 -7.42 -5.84
CA ALA A 258 23.25 -7.00 -4.57
C ALA A 258 24.46 -6.07 -4.80
N VAL A 259 24.65 -5.11 -3.90
CA VAL A 259 25.82 -4.22 -3.95
C VAL A 259 27.10 -5.04 -3.80
N GLY A 260 28.09 -4.76 -4.66
CA GLY A 260 29.35 -5.50 -4.71
C GLY A 260 29.32 -6.78 -5.54
N THR A 261 28.21 -7.08 -6.24
CA THR A 261 28.17 -8.17 -7.23
C THR A 261 29.27 -7.95 -8.28
N PRO A 262 30.22 -8.90 -8.47
CA PRO A 262 31.35 -8.70 -9.35
C PRO A 262 30.92 -8.41 -10.80
N GLY A 263 31.46 -7.34 -11.39
CA GLY A 263 31.18 -6.96 -12.78
C GLY A 263 29.97 -6.05 -12.98
N VAL A 264 29.19 -5.77 -11.92
CA VAL A 264 28.05 -4.84 -11.97
C VAL A 264 28.53 -3.38 -11.90
N ASN A 265 27.94 -2.53 -12.74
CA ASN A 265 28.18 -1.10 -12.83
C ASN A 265 26.90 -0.36 -13.27
N SER A 266 26.99 0.97 -13.40
CA SER A 266 25.84 1.86 -13.65
C SER A 266 25.16 1.68 -15.00
N THR A 267 25.72 0.87 -15.89
CA THR A 267 25.19 0.65 -17.25
C THR A 267 24.74 -0.78 -17.51
N ASN A 268 25.17 -1.74 -16.70
CA ASN A 268 24.87 -3.17 -16.93
C ASN A 268 24.11 -3.85 -15.79
N PHE A 269 23.72 -3.13 -14.73
CA PHE A 269 23.01 -3.74 -13.59
C PHE A 269 21.73 -4.49 -13.97
N GLY A 270 21.04 -4.07 -15.03
CA GLY A 270 19.86 -4.76 -15.55
C GLY A 270 20.16 -6.19 -16.03
N GLU A 271 21.39 -6.49 -16.45
CA GLU A 271 21.80 -7.84 -16.87
C GLU A 271 22.00 -8.80 -15.68
N PHE A 272 22.06 -8.27 -14.46
CA PHE A 272 22.31 -9.01 -13.23
C PHE A 272 21.08 -9.09 -12.32
N CYS A 273 19.92 -8.72 -12.84
CA CYS A 273 18.64 -8.93 -12.16
C CYS A 273 18.43 -10.41 -11.85
N THR A 274 17.79 -10.69 -10.72
CA THR A 274 17.41 -12.04 -10.34
C THR A 274 15.89 -12.14 -10.25
N HIS A 275 15.35 -13.22 -10.80
CA HIS A 275 13.92 -13.50 -10.82
C HIS A 275 13.69 -14.80 -10.05
N GLN A 276 12.97 -14.70 -8.93
CA GLN A 276 12.68 -15.86 -8.09
C GLN A 276 11.20 -16.22 -8.22
N ASP A 277 10.88 -17.40 -8.73
CA ASP A 277 9.49 -17.87 -8.81
C ASP A 277 8.81 -17.83 -7.43
N ILE A 278 7.60 -17.28 -7.38
CA ILE A 278 6.74 -17.30 -6.19
C ILE A 278 6.31 -18.76 -5.95
N SER A 279 6.89 -19.39 -4.94
CA SER A 279 6.48 -20.71 -4.48
C SER A 279 5.20 -20.60 -3.63
N CYS A 280 4.05 -20.77 -4.27
CA CYS A 280 2.76 -20.75 -3.60
C CYS A 280 2.39 -22.04 -2.85
N THR A 281 3.17 -23.12 -3.00
CA THR A 281 2.86 -24.38 -2.32
C THR A 281 3.24 -24.27 -0.85
N ASP A 282 2.26 -24.36 0.05
CA ASP A 282 2.54 -24.58 1.46
C ASP A 282 3.07 -26.02 1.60
N PRO A 283 4.33 -26.24 2.01
CA PRO A 283 4.88 -27.57 2.17
C PRO A 283 4.15 -28.41 3.23
N ASN A 284 3.33 -27.78 4.08
CA ASN A 284 2.59 -28.41 5.16
C ASN A 284 1.10 -28.65 4.84
N ASP A 285 0.59 -28.14 3.72
CA ASP A 285 -0.80 -28.38 3.29
C ASP A 285 -0.81 -29.23 2.00
N LYS A 286 -1.02 -30.53 2.18
CA LYS A 286 -1.17 -31.50 1.09
C LYS A 286 -2.56 -31.46 0.44
N CYS A 287 -3.47 -30.64 0.96
CA CYS A 287 -4.86 -30.55 0.52
C CYS A 287 -5.17 -29.28 -0.26
N SER A 288 -4.19 -28.39 -0.42
CA SER A 288 -4.26 -27.28 -1.36
C SER A 288 -2.99 -27.23 -2.21
N ARG A 289 -3.15 -27.00 -3.51
CA ARG A 289 -2.06 -26.51 -4.34
C ARG A 289 -2.42 -25.07 -4.65
N SER A 290 -1.68 -24.12 -4.10
CA SER A 290 -1.90 -22.74 -4.50
C SER A 290 -1.17 -22.48 -5.81
N SER A 291 -1.89 -21.95 -6.79
CA SER A 291 -1.30 -21.44 -8.03
C SER A 291 -1.22 -19.93 -7.95
N CYS A 292 -0.10 -19.37 -8.41
CA CYS A 292 0.04 -17.93 -8.52
C CYS A 292 -0.80 -17.43 -9.70
N LEU A 293 -1.65 -16.43 -9.43
CA LEU A 293 -2.40 -15.66 -10.42
C LEU A 293 -2.30 -14.19 -10.05
N ASN A 294 -1.81 -13.33 -10.95
CA ASN A 294 -1.67 -11.87 -10.74
C ASN A 294 -0.96 -11.48 -9.43
N ASN A 295 0.28 -11.96 -9.21
CA ASN A 295 1.07 -11.71 -7.98
C ASN A 295 0.43 -12.21 -6.67
N GLN A 296 -0.62 -13.04 -6.73
CA GLN A 296 -1.28 -13.60 -5.55
C GLN A 296 -1.36 -15.12 -5.60
N CYS A 297 -1.07 -15.77 -4.48
CA CYS A 297 -1.28 -17.20 -4.33
C CYS A 297 -2.77 -17.49 -4.11
N THR A 298 -3.38 -18.16 -5.08
CA THR A 298 -4.78 -18.58 -5.00
C THR A 298 -4.84 -20.06 -4.63
N PRO A 299 -5.50 -20.45 -3.53
CA PRO A 299 -5.59 -21.84 -3.13
C PRO A 299 -6.50 -22.59 -4.12
N VAL A 300 -5.94 -23.59 -4.80
CA VAL A 300 -6.73 -24.57 -5.53
C VAL A 300 -6.86 -25.80 -4.62
N PRO A 301 -8.07 -26.12 -4.12
CA PRO A 301 -8.25 -27.29 -3.28
C PRO A 301 -7.89 -28.55 -4.08
N MET A 302 -7.04 -29.39 -3.49
CA MET A 302 -6.69 -30.69 -4.04
C MET A 302 -7.91 -31.60 -3.92
N VAL A 303 -8.40 -32.07 -5.07
CA VAL A 303 -9.52 -33.03 -5.11
C VAL A 303 -8.93 -34.43 -4.96
N CYS A 304 -9.28 -35.10 -3.86
CA CYS A 304 -8.96 -36.51 -3.68
C CYS A 304 -9.70 -37.37 -4.69
N ASP A 305 -9.09 -38.50 -5.08
CA ASP A 305 -9.79 -39.49 -5.87
C ASP A 305 -11.06 -39.97 -5.12
N PRO A 306 -12.13 -40.31 -5.84
CA PRO A 306 -13.36 -40.80 -5.22
C PRO A 306 -13.08 -42.00 -4.31
N ALA A 307 -13.69 -42.01 -3.12
CA ALA A 307 -13.55 -43.12 -2.20
C ALA A 307 -14.07 -44.44 -2.82
N PRO A 308 -13.38 -45.57 -2.61
CA PRO A 308 -13.95 -46.88 -2.92
C PRO A 308 -15.26 -47.12 -2.14
N PRO A 309 -16.15 -48.01 -2.61
CA PRO A 309 -17.33 -48.41 -1.84
C PRO A 309 -16.94 -48.86 -0.42
N CYS A 310 -17.73 -48.46 0.57
CA CYS A 310 -17.48 -48.69 1.99
C CYS A 310 -16.33 -47.87 2.61
N PHE A 311 -15.88 -46.82 1.95
CA PHE A 311 -14.96 -45.84 2.51
C PHE A 311 -15.48 -44.42 2.32
N ASN A 312 -15.18 -43.54 3.28
CA ASN A 312 -15.28 -42.09 3.16
C ASN A 312 -13.89 -41.53 2.85
N VAL A 313 -13.82 -40.49 2.01
CA VAL A 313 -12.58 -39.77 1.74
C VAL A 313 -12.67 -38.35 2.32
N THR A 314 -11.66 -37.97 3.09
CA THR A 314 -11.44 -36.61 3.55
C THR A 314 -10.00 -36.22 3.24
N CYS A 315 -9.73 -34.94 3.00
CA CYS A 315 -8.38 -34.46 2.83
C CYS A 315 -7.93 -33.82 4.14
N ASP A 316 -6.87 -34.38 4.75
CA ASP A 316 -6.21 -33.83 5.93
C ASP A 316 -4.99 -33.00 5.50
N PRO A 317 -4.86 -31.73 5.93
CA PRO A 317 -3.76 -30.86 5.48
C PRO A 317 -2.36 -31.47 5.68
N SER A 318 -2.13 -32.23 6.76
CA SER A 318 -0.81 -32.81 7.06
C SER A 318 -0.59 -34.19 6.41
N ALA A 319 -1.63 -35.01 6.30
CA ALA A 319 -1.55 -36.39 5.84
C ALA A 319 -1.96 -36.58 4.37
N GLY A 320 -2.66 -35.62 3.77
CA GLY A 320 -3.26 -35.72 2.44
C GLY A 320 -4.60 -36.46 2.46
N CYS A 321 -4.95 -37.15 1.37
CA CYS A 321 -6.20 -37.89 1.28
C CYS A 321 -6.24 -39.08 2.26
N ILE A 322 -7.16 -39.05 3.21
CA ILE A 322 -7.43 -40.12 4.18
C ILE A 322 -8.70 -40.86 3.76
N TYR A 323 -8.60 -42.18 3.61
CA TYR A 323 -9.72 -43.07 3.35
C TYR A 323 -10.10 -43.81 4.64
N SER A 324 -11.28 -43.53 5.18
CA SER A 324 -11.77 -44.15 6.42
C SER A 324 -12.91 -45.13 6.12
N PRO A 325 -12.92 -46.34 6.71
CA PRO A 325 -13.97 -47.31 6.45
C PRO A 325 -15.32 -46.82 7.00
N ILE A 326 -16.40 -47.05 6.26
CA ILE A 326 -17.78 -46.77 6.69
C ILE A 326 -18.13 -47.74 7.83
N VAL A 327 -18.44 -47.17 9.01
CA VAL A 327 -18.88 -47.93 10.18
C VAL A 327 -20.39 -48.11 10.11
N CYS A 328 -20.84 -49.35 9.97
CA CYS A 328 -22.24 -49.66 9.90
C CYS A 328 -22.88 -49.83 11.28
N PRO A 329 -24.18 -49.53 11.43
CA PRO A 329 -24.89 -49.67 12.69
C PRO A 329 -24.76 -51.09 13.24
N SER A 330 -24.30 -51.18 14.48
CA SER A 330 -24.32 -52.41 15.25
C SER A 330 -24.95 -52.13 16.61
N THR A 331 -25.74 -53.09 17.07
CA THR A 331 -26.26 -53.15 18.43
C THR A 331 -25.76 -54.47 19.05
N PRO A 332 -25.93 -54.68 20.37
CA PRO A 332 -25.67 -55.98 20.97
C PRO A 332 -26.42 -57.14 20.27
N CYS A 333 -27.58 -56.86 19.64
CA CYS A 333 -28.46 -57.85 19.01
C CYS A 333 -28.45 -57.86 17.49
N THR A 334 -27.85 -56.89 16.85
CA THR A 334 -27.82 -56.79 15.38
C THR A 334 -26.49 -56.30 14.88
N SER A 335 -26.07 -56.80 13.72
CA SER A 335 -24.92 -56.26 13.01
C SER A 335 -25.28 -56.06 11.55
N SER A 336 -24.87 -54.93 10.98
CA SER A 336 -24.93 -54.70 9.54
C SER A 336 -23.52 -54.62 8.97
N LEU A 337 -23.35 -55.14 7.76
CA LEU A 337 -22.11 -55.06 7.00
C LEU A 337 -22.30 -54.05 5.87
N CYS A 338 -21.23 -53.33 5.53
CA CYS A 338 -21.26 -52.47 4.37
C CYS A 338 -21.21 -53.30 3.08
N ASN A 339 -22.10 -52.99 2.15
CA ASN A 339 -22.16 -53.64 0.85
C ASN A 339 -21.11 -53.04 -0.09
N VAL A 340 -20.17 -53.85 -0.53
CA VAL A 340 -19.03 -53.45 -1.38
C VAL A 340 -19.41 -53.05 -2.82
N GLU A 341 -20.64 -53.31 -3.26
CA GLU A 341 -21.13 -52.87 -4.57
C GLU A 341 -21.86 -51.53 -4.49
N THR A 342 -22.62 -51.29 -3.42
CA THR A 342 -23.47 -50.09 -3.28
C THR A 342 -22.87 -49.01 -2.37
N GLY A 343 -21.86 -49.36 -1.56
CA GLY A 343 -21.27 -48.46 -0.57
C GLY A 343 -22.20 -48.11 0.60
N THR A 344 -23.31 -48.83 0.77
CA THR A 344 -24.30 -48.59 1.82
C THR A 344 -24.32 -49.73 2.83
N CYS A 345 -24.70 -49.42 4.07
CA CYS A 345 -24.92 -50.45 5.08
C CYS A 345 -26.15 -51.28 4.73
N GLY A 346 -26.00 -52.61 4.77
CA GLY A 346 -27.10 -53.53 4.56
C GLY A 346 -28.10 -53.54 5.73
N GLU A 347 -29.22 -54.23 5.53
CA GLU A 347 -30.20 -54.43 6.59
C GLU A 347 -29.58 -55.17 7.81
N PRO A 348 -29.94 -54.79 9.05
CA PRO A 348 -29.36 -55.41 10.24
C PRO A 348 -29.70 -56.89 10.33
N ILE A 349 -28.67 -57.74 10.44
CA ILE A 349 -28.83 -59.18 10.65
C ILE A 349 -29.00 -59.43 12.15
N GLN A 350 -30.07 -60.12 12.53
CA GLN A 350 -30.33 -60.53 13.92
C GLN A 350 -29.28 -61.54 14.41
N ARG A 351 -28.72 -61.29 15.59
CA ARG A 351 -27.77 -62.17 16.26
C ARG A 351 -28.52 -63.39 16.80
N ASN A 352 -28.07 -64.59 16.42
CA ASN A 352 -28.59 -65.83 17.01
C ASN A 352 -28.01 -66.00 18.41
N CYS A 353 -28.87 -65.91 19.42
CA CYS A 353 -28.48 -66.01 20.83
C CYS A 353 -28.65 -67.40 21.43
N SER A 354 -29.02 -68.42 20.63
CA SER A 354 -29.24 -69.73 21.20
C SER A 354 -27.93 -70.38 21.67
N ASP A 355 -27.90 -70.87 22.92
CA ASP A 355 -26.77 -71.61 23.48
C ASP A 355 -26.93 -73.12 23.40
N THR A 356 -27.98 -73.58 22.72
CA THR A 356 -28.32 -75.00 22.52
C THR A 356 -28.66 -75.76 23.80
N ASP A 357 -28.82 -75.09 24.94
CA ASP A 357 -29.32 -75.69 26.18
C ASP A 357 -30.85 -75.61 26.21
N ASP A 358 -31.54 -76.74 26.14
CA ASP A 358 -33.01 -76.77 26.19
C ASP A 358 -33.58 -76.25 27.54
N CYS A 359 -32.73 -76.12 28.56
CA CYS A 359 -33.08 -75.61 29.89
C CYS A 359 -32.84 -74.11 30.09
N THR A 360 -32.50 -73.37 29.03
CA THR A 360 -32.45 -71.91 29.02
C THR A 360 -33.58 -71.33 28.15
N VAL A 361 -33.92 -70.07 28.41
CA VAL A 361 -34.74 -69.24 27.54
C VAL A 361 -33.81 -68.20 26.95
N ASP A 362 -33.48 -68.39 25.68
CA ASP A 362 -32.55 -67.55 24.95
C ASP A 362 -33.30 -66.36 24.36
N SER A 363 -32.81 -65.17 24.64
CA SER A 363 -33.34 -63.93 24.07
C SER A 363 -32.21 -62.95 23.84
N CYS A 364 -32.44 -61.95 23.01
CA CYS A 364 -31.49 -60.87 22.83
C CYS A 364 -32.03 -59.59 23.44
N ASP A 365 -31.39 -59.13 24.51
CA ASP A 365 -31.71 -57.88 25.16
C ASP A 365 -31.04 -56.70 24.42
N PRO A 366 -31.77 -55.62 24.08
CA PRO A 366 -31.23 -54.50 23.32
C PRO A 366 -30.05 -53.76 23.97
N ILE A 367 -29.86 -53.90 25.29
CA ILE A 367 -28.82 -53.22 26.07
C ILE A 367 -27.67 -54.18 26.37
N VAL A 368 -27.99 -55.42 26.79
CA VAL A 368 -27.00 -56.38 27.30
C VAL A 368 -26.50 -57.36 26.22
N GLY A 369 -27.28 -57.60 25.17
CA GLY A 369 -26.97 -58.58 24.12
C GLY A 369 -27.61 -59.94 24.41
N CYS A 370 -26.96 -61.04 24.00
CA CYS A 370 -27.52 -62.38 24.20
C CYS A 370 -27.64 -62.70 25.68
N MET A 371 -28.87 -63.03 26.10
CA MET A 371 -29.19 -63.45 27.45
C MET A 371 -29.82 -64.84 27.41
N ASN A 372 -29.22 -65.76 28.17
CA ASN A 372 -29.71 -67.12 28.31
C ASN A 372 -30.14 -67.30 29.76
N VAL A 373 -31.45 -67.19 29.99
CA VAL A 373 -31.99 -67.24 31.33
C VAL A 373 -32.42 -68.65 31.64
N LYS A 374 -31.86 -69.26 32.70
CA LYS A 374 -32.26 -70.60 33.13
C LYS A 374 -33.78 -70.65 33.36
N ARG A 375 -34.41 -71.69 32.82
CA ARG A 375 -35.84 -71.95 32.99
C ARG A 375 -36.15 -72.15 34.47
N LEU A 376 -37.06 -71.34 35.01
CA LEU A 376 -37.48 -71.40 36.42
C LEU A 376 -38.34 -72.64 36.64
N CYS A 377 -37.79 -73.62 37.36
CA CYS A 377 -38.46 -74.87 37.72
C CYS A 377 -38.88 -74.96 39.19
N ASP A 378 -38.57 -73.93 39.97
CA ASP A 378 -38.91 -73.82 41.40
C ASP A 378 -40.44 -73.86 41.58
N ASP A 379 -40.92 -74.86 42.33
CA ASP A 379 -42.34 -75.01 42.66
C ASP A 379 -42.72 -74.38 44.00
N GLY A 380 -41.79 -73.64 44.61
CA GLY A 380 -41.95 -72.97 45.90
C GLY A 380 -41.81 -73.91 47.09
N ASN A 381 -41.41 -75.18 46.90
CA ASN A 381 -41.19 -76.13 47.97
C ASN A 381 -39.70 -76.24 48.33
N ILE A 382 -39.29 -75.61 49.44
CA ILE A 382 -37.88 -75.63 49.90
C ILE A 382 -37.33 -77.04 50.19
N CYS A 383 -38.21 -78.03 50.32
CA CYS A 383 -37.87 -79.43 50.55
C CYS A 383 -37.73 -80.24 49.26
N THR A 384 -37.89 -79.63 48.08
CA THR A 384 -37.55 -80.23 46.79
C THR A 384 -36.23 -79.66 46.24
N THR A 385 -35.67 -80.41 45.29
CA THR A 385 -34.55 -80.03 44.46
C THR A 385 -35.14 -79.88 43.07
N ASP A 386 -35.35 -78.64 42.66
CA ASP A 386 -36.03 -78.33 41.40
C ASP A 386 -34.97 -78.12 40.33
N THR A 387 -34.95 -79.02 39.35
CA THR A 387 -33.92 -79.07 38.32
C THR A 387 -34.59 -79.20 36.96
N CYS A 388 -34.12 -78.43 35.99
CA CYS A 388 -34.52 -78.64 34.60
C CYS A 388 -33.71 -79.79 33.98
N VAL A 389 -34.37 -80.73 33.31
CA VAL A 389 -33.76 -81.83 32.56
C VAL A 389 -34.42 -81.89 31.19
N ASN A 390 -33.65 -81.72 30.11
CA ASN A 390 -34.12 -81.73 28.71
C ASN A 390 -35.32 -80.80 28.46
N GLY A 391 -35.26 -79.57 28.99
CA GLY A 391 -36.33 -78.56 28.84
C GLY A 391 -37.58 -78.79 29.70
N LEU A 392 -37.60 -79.81 30.57
CA LEU A 392 -38.70 -80.12 31.48
C LEU A 392 -38.28 -79.95 32.95
N CYS A 393 -39.18 -79.41 33.77
CA CYS A 393 -38.94 -79.23 35.20
C CYS A 393 -39.16 -80.52 35.99
N VAL A 394 -38.19 -80.87 36.84
CA VAL A 394 -38.19 -82.06 37.69
C VAL A 394 -37.90 -81.65 39.14
N ASN A 395 -38.80 -82.00 40.07
CA ASN A 395 -38.74 -81.55 41.47
C ASN A 395 -38.58 -82.76 42.40
N VAL A 396 -37.42 -82.88 43.08
CA VAL A 396 -37.03 -84.07 43.85
C VAL A 396 -36.90 -83.80 45.35
N GLN A 397 -37.66 -84.50 46.20
CA GLN A 397 -37.68 -84.33 47.66
C GLN A 397 -36.30 -84.61 48.33
N LYS A 398 -35.84 -83.69 49.22
CA LYS A 398 -34.58 -83.78 50.00
C LYS A 398 -34.74 -84.61 51.30
N ALA A 399 -33.67 -85.29 51.73
CA ALA A 399 -33.70 -86.28 52.81
C ALA A 399 -33.43 -85.75 54.24
N VAL A 400 -32.76 -84.60 54.42
CA VAL A 400 -32.55 -83.92 55.71
C VAL A 400 -32.54 -82.41 55.45
N CYS A 401 -33.25 -81.64 56.27
CA CYS A 401 -33.34 -80.17 56.16
C CYS A 401 -32.59 -79.53 57.37
N PRO A 402 -31.35 -78.99 57.20
CA PRO A 402 -30.58 -78.37 58.29
C PRO A 402 -31.10 -76.97 58.66
N CYS A 403 -30.70 -76.47 59.84
CA CYS A 403 -31.14 -75.19 60.40
C CYS A 403 -31.01 -74.03 59.42
N VAL A 404 -32.13 -73.33 59.21
CA VAL A 404 -32.23 -72.18 58.32
C VAL A 404 -31.91 -70.92 59.11
N CYS A 405 -30.84 -70.26 58.72
CA CYS A 405 -30.60 -68.87 59.07
C CYS A 405 -30.79 -68.02 57.82
N PRO A 406 -31.69 -67.02 57.85
CA PRO A 406 -31.92 -66.16 56.70
C PRO A 406 -30.76 -65.17 56.57
N VAL A 407 -29.68 -65.62 55.93
CA VAL A 407 -28.61 -64.75 55.42
C VAL A 407 -28.80 -64.55 53.92
N ASN A 408 -28.38 -63.39 53.42
CA ASN A 408 -28.17 -63.20 52.00
C ASN A 408 -26.73 -63.57 51.61
N LEU A 409 -26.41 -63.62 50.32
CA LEU A 409 -25.08 -64.05 49.86
C LEU A 409 -23.96 -63.00 50.11
N CYS A 410 -24.28 -61.86 50.73
CA CYS A 410 -23.34 -60.82 51.17
C CYS A 410 -23.09 -60.89 52.69
N GLN A 411 -23.57 -61.95 53.32
CA GLN A 411 -23.50 -62.22 54.74
C GLN A 411 -22.96 -63.63 54.96
N ASP A 412 -22.04 -63.76 55.91
CA ASP A 412 -21.57 -65.04 56.41
C ASP A 412 -22.25 -65.35 57.74
N PHE A 413 -22.36 -66.63 58.12
CA PHE A 413 -22.90 -66.99 59.42
C PHE A 413 -22.30 -68.24 60.03
N GLU A 414 -22.17 -68.20 61.36
CA GLU A 414 -21.83 -69.37 62.16
C GLU A 414 -23.03 -69.79 63.00
N CYS A 415 -23.41 -71.07 62.91
CA CYS A 415 -24.47 -71.64 63.75
C CYS A 415 -23.97 -71.87 65.17
N PHE A 416 -24.81 -71.55 66.15
CA PHE A 416 -24.54 -71.92 67.53
C PHE A 416 -24.61 -73.45 67.70
N SER A 417 -23.65 -74.01 68.43
CA SER A 417 -23.49 -75.47 68.64
C SER A 417 -24.67 -76.14 69.37
N ASN A 418 -25.59 -75.37 69.94
CA ASN A 418 -26.81 -75.81 70.60
C ASN A 418 -28.07 -75.71 69.72
N GLY A 419 -27.94 -75.28 68.46
CA GLY A 419 -29.03 -75.23 67.49
C GLY A 419 -30.09 -74.15 67.73
N THR A 420 -29.81 -73.14 68.56
CA THR A 420 -30.80 -72.10 68.91
C THR A 420 -30.74 -70.84 68.03
N GLY A 421 -29.90 -70.81 67.00
CA GLY A 421 -29.74 -69.68 66.08
C GLY A 421 -28.35 -69.63 65.43
N CYS A 422 -28.01 -68.49 64.83
CA CYS A 422 -26.71 -68.19 64.25
C CYS A 422 -26.29 -66.74 64.48
N GLU A 423 -24.99 -66.49 64.37
CA GLU A 423 -24.39 -65.17 64.33
C GLU A 423 -24.08 -64.80 62.88
N VAL A 424 -24.54 -63.63 62.42
CA VAL A 424 -24.41 -63.18 61.02
C VAL A 424 -23.42 -62.01 60.95
N THR A 425 -22.44 -62.11 60.06
CA THR A 425 -21.46 -61.05 59.78
C THR A 425 -21.58 -60.58 58.33
N LEU A 426 -21.30 -59.31 58.07
CA LEU A 426 -21.25 -58.79 56.70
C LEU A 426 -19.88 -59.11 56.09
N THR A 427 -19.89 -59.59 54.86
CA THR A 427 -18.66 -59.78 54.07
C THR A 427 -18.03 -58.40 53.82
N PRO A 428 -16.71 -58.21 53.99
CA PRO A 428 -16.04 -56.96 53.64
C PRO A 428 -16.07 -56.75 52.13
N ILE A 429 -16.59 -55.61 51.67
CA ILE A 429 -16.76 -55.31 50.24
C ILE A 429 -16.04 -54.04 49.77
N ASP A 430 -15.44 -53.27 50.68
CA ASP A 430 -14.74 -52.02 50.37
C ASP A 430 -13.34 -52.32 49.80
N ASP A 431 -13.03 -51.80 48.61
CA ASP A 431 -11.72 -51.99 47.95
C ASP A 431 -10.68 -50.92 48.34
N GLY A 432 -11.08 -49.94 49.14
CA GLY A 432 -10.23 -48.85 49.62
C GLY A 432 -9.97 -47.73 48.61
N LEU A 433 -10.60 -47.76 47.44
CA LEU A 433 -10.53 -46.69 46.45
C LEU A 433 -11.70 -45.70 46.65
N ARG A 434 -11.42 -44.40 46.57
CA ARG A 434 -12.45 -43.36 46.79
C ARG A 434 -13.31 -43.10 45.57
N CYS A 435 -12.86 -43.53 44.40
CA CYS A 435 -13.52 -43.35 43.12
C CYS A 435 -14.26 -44.60 42.63
N THR A 436 -14.60 -45.52 43.55
CA THR A 436 -15.40 -46.72 43.31
C THR A 436 -16.64 -46.70 44.20
N ILE A 437 -17.74 -47.26 43.69
CA ILE A 437 -18.93 -47.58 44.47
C ILE A 437 -18.94 -49.09 44.63
N ASP A 438 -18.75 -49.51 45.88
CA ASP A 438 -18.70 -50.92 46.24
C ASP A 438 -20.09 -51.41 46.61
N SER A 439 -20.52 -52.50 45.98
CA SER A 439 -21.81 -53.11 46.26
C SER A 439 -21.73 -54.62 46.20
N CYS A 440 -22.59 -55.29 46.96
CA CYS A 440 -22.75 -56.73 46.88
C CYS A 440 -24.19 -57.11 46.59
N ASN A 441 -24.38 -57.94 45.58
CA ASN A 441 -25.69 -58.42 45.16
C ASN A 441 -26.21 -59.47 46.15
N LEU A 442 -27.31 -59.14 46.84
CA LEU A 442 -27.88 -59.97 47.91
C LEU A 442 -28.34 -61.37 47.43
N GLY A 443 -28.62 -61.54 46.13
CA GLY A 443 -29.12 -62.78 45.53
C GLY A 443 -28.06 -63.63 44.83
N THR A 444 -26.90 -63.07 44.47
CA THR A 444 -25.80 -63.81 43.80
C THR A 444 -24.48 -63.83 44.58
N GLY A 445 -24.28 -62.93 45.55
CA GLY A 445 -23.04 -62.80 46.32
C GLY A 445 -21.91 -62.12 45.53
N GLU A 446 -22.20 -61.61 44.34
CA GLU A 446 -21.23 -60.92 43.50
C GLU A 446 -20.93 -59.53 44.07
N ILE A 447 -19.65 -59.28 44.32
CA ILE A 447 -19.13 -57.97 44.73
C ILE A 447 -18.74 -57.20 43.46
N THR A 448 -19.23 -55.98 43.33
CA THR A 448 -18.89 -55.08 42.23
C THR A 448 -18.27 -53.80 42.76
N HIS A 449 -17.20 -53.38 42.11
CA HIS A 449 -16.49 -52.11 42.34
C HIS A 449 -16.67 -51.27 41.09
N ILE A 450 -17.70 -50.43 41.08
CA ILE A 450 -18.07 -49.68 39.87
C ILE A 450 -17.41 -48.30 39.95
N PRO A 451 -16.55 -47.92 38.98
CA PRO A 451 -15.96 -46.58 38.96
C PRO A 451 -17.03 -45.48 38.97
N ILE A 452 -16.81 -44.43 39.75
CA ILE A 452 -17.68 -43.25 39.77
C ILE A 452 -17.67 -42.61 38.38
N ASN A 453 -18.82 -42.68 37.70
CA ASN A 453 -19.00 -42.05 36.40
C ASN A 453 -19.25 -40.54 36.59
N CYS A 454 -18.19 -39.75 36.43
CA CYS A 454 -18.29 -38.30 36.39
C CYS A 454 -18.76 -37.87 34.99
N VAL A 455 -19.99 -37.37 34.92
CA VAL A 455 -20.56 -36.78 33.71
C VAL A 455 -20.35 -35.27 33.79
N PRO A 456 -19.66 -34.64 32.83
CA PRO A 456 -19.41 -33.21 32.87
C PRO A 456 -20.73 -32.45 32.64
N SER A 457 -20.87 -31.34 33.34
CA SER A 457 -22.04 -30.45 33.29
C SER A 457 -22.29 -29.84 31.90
N SER A 458 -21.25 -29.79 31.06
CA SER A 458 -21.35 -29.40 29.66
C SER A 458 -20.41 -30.25 28.80
N SER A 459 -20.72 -30.36 27.51
CA SER A 459 -19.86 -31.01 26.51
C SER A 459 -18.51 -30.30 26.32
N CYS A 460 -18.32 -29.10 26.85
CA CYS A 460 -17.08 -28.32 26.80
C CYS A 460 -16.24 -28.40 28.07
N ASN A 461 -16.61 -29.29 29.00
CA ASN A 461 -15.83 -29.63 30.17
C ASN A 461 -15.48 -31.11 30.11
N THR A 462 -14.30 -31.47 30.60
CA THR A 462 -13.99 -32.83 31.00
C THR A 462 -14.24 -32.96 32.50
N SER A 463 -14.67 -34.12 32.97
CA SER A 463 -14.86 -34.38 34.40
C SER A 463 -14.21 -35.69 34.78
N ALA A 464 -13.42 -35.68 35.85
CA ALA A 464 -12.75 -36.87 36.38
C ALA A 464 -12.95 -36.93 37.90
N CYS A 465 -12.97 -38.14 38.45
CA CYS A 465 -13.01 -38.34 39.89
C CYS A 465 -11.61 -38.10 40.48
N ASP A 466 -11.53 -37.25 41.50
CA ASP A 466 -10.30 -37.01 42.25
C ASP A 466 -10.13 -38.09 43.32
N GLU A 467 -9.12 -38.93 43.16
CA GLU A 467 -8.79 -40.05 44.05
C GLU A 467 -8.48 -39.63 45.50
N THR A 468 -8.17 -38.36 45.76
CA THR A 468 -7.92 -37.86 47.12
C THR A 468 -9.20 -37.45 47.85
N THR A 469 -10.20 -36.97 47.11
CA THR A 469 -11.44 -36.44 47.69
C THR A 469 -12.66 -37.34 47.43
N GLY A 470 -12.62 -38.21 46.43
CA GLY A 470 -13.76 -39.02 45.96
C GLY A 470 -14.84 -38.18 45.26
N GLN A 471 -14.50 -36.95 44.85
CA GLN A 471 -15.44 -36.02 44.21
C GLN A 471 -15.09 -35.81 42.73
N CYS A 472 -16.12 -35.59 41.91
CA CYS A 472 -15.93 -35.23 40.50
C CYS A 472 -15.43 -33.78 40.39
N VAL A 473 -14.31 -33.60 39.71
CA VAL A 473 -13.72 -32.30 39.39
C VAL A 473 -13.90 -32.04 37.90
N GLU A 474 -14.40 -30.85 37.56
CA GLU A 474 -14.53 -30.42 36.17
C GLU A 474 -13.35 -29.54 35.76
N THR A 475 -12.82 -29.82 34.57
CA THR A 475 -11.80 -29.01 33.91
C THR A 475 -12.35 -28.52 32.57
N PRO A 476 -12.31 -27.21 32.29
CA PRO A 476 -12.69 -26.69 30.98
C PRO A 476 -11.82 -27.30 29.87
N MET A 477 -12.43 -27.59 28.73
CA MET A 477 -11.72 -28.05 27.54
C MET A 477 -10.85 -26.92 26.98
N ASP A 478 -9.53 -27.14 26.91
CA ASP A 478 -8.60 -26.21 26.31
C ASP A 478 -8.62 -26.37 24.78
N CYS A 479 -9.13 -25.34 24.10
CA CYS A 479 -9.19 -25.29 22.64
C CYS A 479 -8.10 -24.40 22.04
N ASN A 480 -7.16 -23.87 22.83
CA ASN A 480 -6.13 -22.98 22.33
C ASN A 480 -5.20 -23.72 21.36
N ASP A 481 -5.21 -23.33 20.07
CA ASP A 481 -4.35 -23.93 19.04
C ASP A 481 -2.98 -23.24 18.92
N LEU A 482 -2.71 -22.28 19.82
CA LEU A 482 -1.52 -21.44 19.88
C LEU A 482 -1.33 -20.55 18.65
N ASN A 483 -2.36 -20.38 17.81
CA ASN A 483 -2.34 -19.48 16.69
C ASN A 483 -2.96 -18.13 17.09
N PRO A 484 -2.20 -17.02 17.14
CA PRO A 484 -2.73 -15.70 17.48
C PRO A 484 -3.74 -15.16 16.44
N CYS A 485 -3.94 -15.86 15.32
CA CYS A 485 -4.89 -15.53 14.26
C CYS A 485 -6.22 -16.28 14.35
N THR A 486 -6.45 -17.05 15.40
CA THR A 486 -7.70 -17.76 15.64
C THR A 486 -8.27 -17.34 17.00
N ASN A 487 -9.60 -17.17 17.03
CA ASN A 487 -10.35 -17.16 18.26
C ASN A 487 -10.81 -18.59 18.51
N ASP A 488 -10.27 -19.16 19.58
CA ASP A 488 -10.50 -20.55 19.97
C ASP A 488 -11.61 -20.62 20.99
N LEU A 489 -12.69 -21.32 20.64
CA LEU A 489 -13.82 -21.52 21.52
C LEU A 489 -14.32 -22.94 21.42
N CYS A 490 -14.60 -23.57 22.56
CA CYS A 490 -15.37 -24.79 22.56
C CYS A 490 -16.86 -24.49 22.32
N SER A 491 -17.45 -25.14 21.33
CA SER A 491 -18.90 -25.10 21.07
C SER A 491 -19.41 -26.52 20.87
N ASN A 492 -20.40 -26.93 21.68
CA ASN A 492 -20.99 -28.28 21.67
C ASN A 492 -19.97 -29.44 21.75
N GLY A 493 -18.85 -29.25 22.45
CA GLY A 493 -17.81 -30.27 22.62
C GLY A 493 -16.84 -30.43 21.46
N THR A 494 -16.89 -29.49 20.50
CA THR A 494 -15.91 -29.37 19.42
C THR A 494 -15.17 -28.06 19.55
N CYS A 495 -13.85 -28.09 19.38
CA CYS A 495 -13.06 -26.86 19.29
C CYS A 495 -13.34 -26.17 17.95
N LEU A 496 -13.80 -24.93 18.03
CA LEU A 496 -14.02 -24.07 16.89
C LEU A 496 -12.91 -23.01 16.87
N HIS A 497 -12.14 -23.01 15.79
CA HIS A 497 -11.07 -22.04 15.54
C HIS A 497 -11.57 -21.07 14.48
N THR A 498 -12.03 -19.89 14.91
CA THR A 498 -12.53 -18.87 13.97
C THR A 498 -11.45 -17.87 13.64
N MET A 499 -11.20 -17.63 12.35
CA MET A 499 -10.17 -16.68 11.92
C MET A 499 -10.45 -15.28 12.49
N VAL A 500 -9.43 -14.68 13.11
CA VAL A 500 -9.43 -13.29 13.53
C VAL A 500 -9.43 -12.40 12.29
N THR A 501 -10.40 -11.50 12.20
CA THR A 501 -10.46 -10.48 11.15
C THR A 501 -9.77 -9.23 11.66
N CYS A 502 -8.70 -8.81 10.99
CA CYS A 502 -7.89 -7.65 11.35
C CYS A 502 -8.49 -6.35 10.79
N ASN A 503 -9.75 -6.08 11.15
CA ASN A 503 -10.54 -4.96 10.62
C ASN A 503 -10.69 -3.81 11.63
N ASN A 504 -10.01 -3.94 12.76
CA ASN A 504 -10.12 -3.14 13.98
C ASN A 504 -9.05 -2.04 14.08
N ASN A 505 -8.36 -1.75 12.97
CA ASN A 505 -7.54 -0.55 12.86
C ASN A 505 -8.45 0.68 12.73
N THR A 506 -8.09 1.75 13.43
CA THR A 506 -8.73 3.07 13.31
C THR A 506 -8.48 3.70 11.94
N ASP A 507 -7.38 3.33 11.28
CA ASP A 507 -7.10 3.69 9.90
C ASP A 507 -7.83 2.74 8.95
N LYS A 508 -8.80 3.28 8.20
CA LYS A 508 -9.58 2.51 7.20
C LYS A 508 -8.82 2.29 5.90
N CYS A 509 -7.66 2.92 5.73
CA CYS A 509 -6.79 2.85 4.57
C CYS A 509 -5.61 1.90 4.72
N VAL A 510 -5.67 1.04 5.73
CA VAL A 510 -4.81 -0.14 5.84
C VAL A 510 -5.64 -1.41 5.72
N VAL A 511 -5.02 -2.44 5.15
CA VAL A 511 -5.54 -3.80 5.16
C VAL A 511 -4.82 -4.54 6.28
N GLY A 512 -5.58 -5.03 7.25
CA GLY A 512 -5.04 -5.92 8.27
C GLY A 512 -4.94 -7.33 7.73
N THR A 513 -3.75 -7.90 7.72
CA THR A 513 -3.53 -9.33 7.52
C THR A 513 -3.10 -9.94 8.83
N CYS A 514 -3.43 -11.21 9.07
CA CYS A 514 -3.03 -11.86 10.31
C CYS A 514 -1.75 -12.65 10.11
N SER A 515 -0.74 -12.35 10.93
CA SER A 515 0.54 -13.05 11.00
C SER A 515 0.51 -14.09 12.11
N VAL A 516 0.79 -15.34 11.77
CA VAL A 516 0.85 -16.48 12.73
C VAL A 516 1.91 -16.31 13.83
N SER A 517 2.85 -15.36 13.69
CA SER A 517 3.88 -15.08 14.70
C SER A 517 3.59 -13.86 15.57
N SER A 518 2.71 -12.95 15.13
CA SER A 518 2.59 -11.61 15.68
C SER A 518 1.15 -11.10 15.81
N GLY A 519 0.16 -11.87 15.36
CA GLY A 519 -1.24 -11.45 15.30
C GLY A 519 -1.49 -10.48 14.13
N CYS A 520 -2.43 -9.54 14.28
CA CYS A 520 -2.77 -8.61 13.22
C CYS A 520 -1.62 -7.66 12.86
N VAL A 521 -1.20 -7.69 11.60
CA VAL A 521 -0.25 -6.76 10.97
C VAL A 521 -0.98 -5.95 9.91
N TYR A 522 -0.63 -4.68 9.74
CA TYR A 522 -1.37 -3.76 8.88
C TYR A 522 -0.46 -3.21 7.78
N SER A 523 -0.92 -3.30 6.53
CA SER A 523 -0.23 -2.74 5.36
C SER A 523 -1.11 -1.70 4.67
N PRO A 524 -0.54 -0.73 3.95
CA PRO A 524 -1.32 0.24 3.18
C PRO A 524 -2.28 -0.45 2.21
N LYS A 525 -3.49 0.09 2.06
CA LYS A 525 -4.49 -0.39 1.11
C LYS A 525 -4.09 0.00 -0.30
N ASP A 526 -3.86 -1.00 -1.15
CA ASP A 526 -3.57 -0.77 -2.56
C ASP A 526 -4.80 -0.19 -3.28
N CYS A 527 -4.63 1.01 -3.83
CA CYS A 527 -5.66 1.71 -4.60
C CYS A 527 -5.21 1.96 -6.03
N ASN A 528 -4.07 1.41 -6.45
CA ASN A 528 -3.55 1.61 -7.80
C ASN A 528 -4.48 0.98 -8.83
N ILE A 529 -4.70 1.68 -9.93
CA ILE A 529 -5.42 1.16 -11.10
C ILE A 529 -4.50 1.23 -12.32
N THR A 530 -4.78 0.38 -13.30
CA THR A 530 -3.99 0.24 -14.54
C THR A 530 -4.09 1.43 -15.50
N ASP A 531 -4.89 2.45 -15.19
CA ASP A 531 -5.03 3.65 -16.02
C ASP A 531 -3.93 4.68 -15.67
N PRO A 532 -2.94 4.92 -16.56
CA PRO A 532 -1.86 5.87 -16.30
C PRO A 532 -2.31 7.33 -16.33
N CYS A 533 -3.56 7.62 -16.71
CA CYS A 533 -4.18 8.95 -16.64
C CYS A 533 -4.96 9.18 -15.35
N VAL A 534 -4.84 8.30 -14.34
CA VAL A 534 -5.57 8.40 -13.08
C VAL A 534 -4.62 8.16 -11.91
N THR A 535 -4.56 9.12 -10.98
CA THR A 535 -3.93 8.90 -9.67
C THR A 535 -4.96 8.45 -8.65
N SER A 536 -4.55 7.62 -7.70
CA SER A 536 -5.46 6.99 -6.76
C SER A 536 -4.95 7.18 -5.33
N VAL A 537 -5.82 7.67 -4.45
CA VAL A 537 -5.53 7.82 -3.02
C VAL A 537 -6.57 7.06 -2.23
N CYS A 538 -6.16 6.42 -1.14
CA CYS A 538 -7.14 5.96 -0.17
C CYS A 538 -7.57 7.12 0.72
N SER A 539 -8.88 7.37 0.83
CA SER A 539 -9.45 8.31 1.80
C SER A 539 -10.65 7.69 2.49
N ASN A 540 -10.66 7.70 3.83
CA ASN A 540 -11.71 7.09 4.66
C ASN A 540 -12.02 5.62 4.34
N GLY A 541 -11.04 4.87 3.81
CA GLY A 541 -11.15 3.47 3.44
C GLY A 541 -11.77 3.20 2.07
N GLN A 542 -12.01 4.24 1.28
CA GLN A 542 -12.41 4.13 -0.13
C GLN A 542 -11.25 4.59 -1.01
N CYS A 543 -11.00 3.85 -2.09
CA CYS A 543 -10.09 4.31 -3.13
C CYS A 543 -10.79 5.42 -3.90
N ILE A 544 -10.24 6.62 -3.79
CA ILE A 544 -10.67 7.79 -4.54
C ILE A 544 -9.70 7.95 -5.70
N HIS A 545 -10.26 8.00 -6.90
CA HIS A 545 -9.51 8.11 -8.15
C HIS A 545 -9.67 9.53 -8.69
N TYR A 546 -8.55 10.19 -8.96
CA TYR A 546 -8.51 11.51 -9.59
C TYR A 546 -7.94 11.39 -11.00
N PRO A 547 -8.61 11.94 -12.03
CA PRO A 547 -8.01 12.06 -13.34
C PRO A 547 -6.81 13.02 -13.28
N ILE A 548 -5.71 12.64 -13.94
CA ILE A 548 -4.52 13.48 -14.07
C ILE A 548 -4.88 14.71 -14.92
N HIS A 549 -4.73 15.89 -14.33
CA HIS A 549 -4.95 17.16 -15.00
C HIS A 549 -3.67 17.61 -15.69
N CYS A 550 -3.67 17.62 -17.03
CA CYS A 550 -2.57 18.18 -17.81
C CYS A 550 -2.45 19.70 -17.55
N PRO A 551 -1.23 20.23 -17.33
CA PRO A 551 -1.03 21.67 -17.14
C PRO A 551 -1.54 22.44 -18.36
N ARG A 552 -2.32 23.50 -18.11
CA ARG A 552 -2.75 24.43 -19.17
C ARG A 552 -1.52 25.17 -19.68
N GLY A 553 -1.33 25.20 -21.00
CA GLY A 553 -0.57 26.28 -21.64
C GLY A 553 -1.28 27.63 -21.43
N THR A 554 -0.90 28.68 -22.14
CA THR A 554 -1.61 29.98 -22.13
C THR A 554 -3.13 29.80 -22.19
N VAL A 555 -3.92 30.78 -21.70
CA VAL A 555 -5.36 30.72 -21.33
C VAL A 555 -6.32 30.11 -22.39
N CYS A 556 -5.83 29.81 -23.60
CA CYS A 556 -6.52 29.20 -24.73
C CYS A 556 -6.05 27.79 -25.14
N VAL A 557 -5.21 27.11 -24.34
CA VAL A 557 -4.74 25.73 -24.62
C VAL A 557 -5.09 24.80 -23.45
N GLY A 558 -5.97 23.84 -23.70
CA GLY A 558 -6.27 22.74 -22.78
C GLY A 558 -5.38 21.52 -23.07
N GLY A 559 -5.09 20.72 -22.06
CA GLY A 559 -4.44 19.41 -22.23
C GLY A 559 -5.38 18.30 -21.79
N THR A 560 -5.54 17.27 -22.61
CA THR A 560 -6.27 16.05 -22.24
C THR A 560 -5.27 14.90 -22.16
N CYS A 561 -5.28 14.13 -21.08
CA CYS A 561 -4.42 12.96 -20.96
C CYS A 561 -4.89 11.90 -21.95
N MET A 562 -4.04 11.51 -22.90
CA MET A 562 -4.33 10.45 -23.86
C MET A 562 -3.34 9.30 -23.69
N VAL A 563 -3.88 8.09 -23.66
CA VAL A 563 -3.14 6.83 -23.70
C VAL A 563 -2.87 6.46 -25.17
N ASN A 564 -1.61 6.22 -25.53
CA ASN A 564 -1.15 5.68 -26.84
C ASN A 564 -1.24 6.61 -28.08
N VAL A 565 -0.95 7.92 -27.97
CA VAL A 565 -0.96 8.85 -29.12
C VAL A 565 0.42 9.48 -29.38
N GLY A 566 1.32 8.71 -30.00
CA GLY A 566 2.55 9.23 -30.61
C GLY A 566 2.35 9.44 -32.12
N ARG A 567 2.50 10.66 -32.64
CA ARG A 567 2.45 10.91 -34.10
C ARG A 567 3.69 10.35 -34.81
N SER A 568 3.48 9.43 -35.74
CA SER A 568 4.44 9.06 -36.79
C SER A 568 4.52 10.17 -37.85
N SER A 569 5.70 10.76 -38.08
CA SER A 569 5.99 11.52 -39.31
C SER A 569 7.33 11.04 -39.90
N PRO A 570 7.37 10.58 -41.16
CA PRO A 570 8.61 10.11 -41.81
C PRO A 570 9.41 11.29 -42.39
N PRO A 571 10.75 11.34 -42.27
CA PRO A 571 11.56 12.29 -43.02
C PRO A 571 11.73 11.81 -44.47
N THR A 572 11.38 12.67 -45.43
CA THR A 572 11.66 12.47 -46.86
C THR A 572 13.17 12.47 -47.16
N PRO A 573 13.66 11.68 -48.13
CA PRO A 573 15.08 11.43 -48.35
C PRO A 573 15.72 12.44 -49.33
N SER A 574 16.87 13.02 -48.96
CA SER A 574 17.92 13.35 -49.92
C SER A 574 19.30 13.37 -49.22
N PRO A 575 20.35 12.74 -49.78
CA PRO A 575 21.64 12.58 -49.11
C PRO A 575 22.67 13.64 -49.57
N PRO A 576 23.63 14.04 -48.73
CA PRO A 576 24.97 14.32 -49.17
C PRO A 576 25.85 13.07 -48.99
N THR A 577 26.47 12.68 -50.09
CA THR A 577 27.58 11.76 -50.21
C THR A 577 28.67 11.97 -49.15
N GLY A 578 29.07 10.90 -48.47
CA GLY A 578 30.42 10.80 -47.91
C GLY A 578 30.55 10.18 -46.53
N CYS A 579 30.16 8.91 -46.34
CA CYS A 579 30.74 8.08 -45.28
C CYS A 579 30.95 6.65 -45.82
N GLY A 580 32.22 6.30 -46.06
CA GLY A 580 32.65 4.95 -46.41
C GLY A 580 33.41 4.35 -45.23
N HIS A 581 32.97 3.15 -44.84
CA HIS A 581 33.63 2.10 -44.04
C HIS A 581 34.67 2.48 -42.97
N LEU A 582 34.26 2.44 -41.70
CA LEU A 582 34.79 1.55 -40.63
C LEU A 582 34.06 1.81 -39.29
N ASP A 583 33.34 0.79 -38.84
CA ASP A 583 32.83 0.46 -37.48
C ASP A 583 31.86 1.35 -36.66
N THR A 584 30.84 0.65 -36.13
CA THR A 584 29.77 0.98 -35.16
C THR A 584 28.77 2.04 -35.61
N GLY A 585 27.53 1.73 -35.98
CA GLY A 585 26.61 0.75 -35.38
C GLY A 585 25.38 1.55 -34.98
N CYS A 586 24.39 1.61 -35.86
CA CYS A 586 23.14 2.34 -35.69
C CYS A 586 22.50 2.03 -34.33
N GLU A 587 22.19 3.07 -33.55
CA GLU A 587 21.32 2.93 -32.38
C GLU A 587 19.89 2.67 -32.83
N TYR A 588 19.35 1.54 -32.41
CA TYR A 588 17.91 1.27 -32.39
C TYR A 588 17.37 1.80 -31.06
N TYR A 589 16.30 2.59 -31.09
CA TYR A 589 15.49 2.86 -29.91
C TYR A 589 14.36 1.83 -29.84
N LEU A 590 14.24 1.17 -28.69
CA LEU A 590 13.13 0.28 -28.36
C LEU A 590 11.84 1.10 -28.22
N LEU A 591 10.76 0.54 -28.76
CA LEU A 591 9.39 1.01 -28.59
C LEU A 591 9.00 0.93 -27.11
N ASP A 592 8.75 2.09 -26.49
CA ASP A 592 8.01 2.20 -25.23
C ASP A 592 6.50 2.01 -25.52
N PRO A 593 5.83 0.97 -24.98
CA PRO A 593 4.41 0.73 -25.25
C PRO A 593 3.45 1.63 -24.49
N ILE A 594 3.88 2.45 -23.51
CA ILE A 594 2.95 3.24 -22.69
C ILE A 594 3.53 4.63 -22.43
N THR A 595 3.55 5.45 -23.47
CA THR A 595 3.81 6.88 -23.33
C THR A 595 2.53 7.62 -22.97
N MET A 596 2.53 8.29 -21.82
CA MET A 596 1.57 9.36 -21.52
C MET A 596 1.98 10.60 -22.32
N VAL A 597 1.06 11.16 -23.10
CA VAL A 597 1.26 12.44 -23.79
C VAL A 597 0.08 13.36 -23.50
N CYS A 598 0.36 14.54 -22.96
CA CYS A 598 -0.61 15.63 -22.92
C CYS A 598 -0.64 16.27 -24.31
N GLU A 599 -1.65 15.98 -25.13
CA GLU A 599 -1.83 16.70 -26.39
C GLU A 599 -2.49 18.07 -26.11
N PRO A 600 -1.88 19.18 -26.57
CA PRO A 600 -2.52 20.49 -26.53
C PRO A 600 -3.65 20.54 -27.56
N HIS A 601 -4.83 20.99 -27.13
CA HIS A 601 -5.91 21.38 -28.03
C HIS A 601 -6.30 22.84 -27.80
N ASP A 602 -6.69 23.50 -28.89
CA ASP A 602 -7.25 24.85 -28.81
C ASP A 602 -8.55 24.79 -28.01
N VAL A 603 -8.68 25.68 -27.03
CA VAL A 603 -9.94 25.87 -26.30
C VAL A 603 -10.96 26.42 -27.29
N VAL A 604 -11.88 25.56 -27.73
CA VAL A 604 -13.03 25.98 -28.53
C VAL A 604 -13.98 26.73 -27.60
N CYS A 605 -13.95 28.06 -27.67
CA CYS A 605 -14.90 28.89 -26.96
C CYS A 605 -16.32 28.56 -27.45
N GLN A 606 -17.21 28.22 -26.52
CA GLN A 606 -18.62 28.02 -26.85
C GLN A 606 -19.16 29.28 -27.53
N GLN A 607 -19.66 29.10 -28.74
CA GLN A 607 -20.27 30.19 -29.49
C GLN A 607 -21.61 30.54 -28.86
N PRO A 608 -21.92 31.83 -28.69
CA PRO A 608 -23.20 32.24 -28.12
C PRO A 608 -24.32 31.91 -29.12
N ASP A 609 -25.48 31.49 -28.62
CA ASP A 609 -26.65 31.16 -29.45
C ASP A 609 -27.17 32.36 -30.25
N ASN A 610 -26.78 33.59 -29.87
CA ASN A 610 -27.13 34.81 -30.55
C ASN A 610 -26.11 35.11 -31.67
N PRO A 611 -26.52 35.13 -32.96
CA PRO A 611 -25.62 35.35 -34.08
C PRO A 611 -24.94 36.72 -34.07
N CYS A 612 -25.50 37.69 -33.33
CA CYS A 612 -24.94 39.04 -33.18
C CYS A 612 -23.64 39.10 -32.37
N ASN A 613 -23.25 38.01 -31.74
CA ASN A 613 -22.06 37.89 -30.92
C ASN A 613 -21.23 36.69 -31.38
N ILE A 614 -19.92 36.76 -31.18
CA ILE A 614 -18.98 35.66 -31.42
C ILE A 614 -18.06 35.53 -30.21
N SER A 615 -17.79 34.30 -29.79
CA SER A 615 -16.82 34.05 -28.72
C SER A 615 -15.45 33.81 -29.33
N VAL A 616 -14.48 34.67 -29.01
CA VAL A 616 -13.09 34.58 -29.49
C VAL A 616 -12.14 34.39 -28.31
N CYS A 617 -11.08 33.61 -28.49
CA CYS A 617 -10.13 33.37 -27.42
C CYS A 617 -9.08 34.48 -27.36
N HIS A 618 -8.98 35.15 -26.21
CA HIS A 618 -8.01 36.21 -25.95
C HIS A 618 -6.80 35.67 -25.16
N PRO A 619 -5.54 35.97 -25.56
CA PRO A 619 -4.34 35.32 -25.00
C PRO A 619 -4.14 35.47 -23.48
N ILE A 620 -4.74 36.50 -22.88
CA ILE A 620 -4.61 36.84 -21.46
C ILE A 620 -5.94 36.66 -20.70
N LEU A 621 -7.08 36.76 -21.39
CA LEU A 621 -8.40 36.89 -20.75
C LEU A 621 -9.30 35.67 -20.98
N GLY A 622 -8.84 34.67 -21.76
CA GLY A 622 -9.62 33.49 -22.10
C GLY A 622 -10.72 33.79 -23.13
N CYS A 623 -11.79 33.01 -23.12
CA CYS A 623 -12.91 33.19 -24.04
C CYS A 623 -13.66 34.51 -23.76
N LEU A 624 -13.58 35.45 -24.71
CA LEU A 624 -14.30 36.70 -24.69
C LEU A 624 -15.44 36.67 -25.72
N THR A 625 -16.63 37.05 -25.31
CA THR A 625 -17.75 37.27 -26.24
C THR A 625 -17.72 38.72 -26.73
N ILE A 626 -17.55 38.89 -28.04
CA ILE A 626 -17.53 40.20 -28.71
C ILE A 626 -18.68 40.29 -29.72
N PRO A 627 -19.10 41.49 -30.14
CA PRO A 627 -20.01 41.65 -31.27
C PRO A 627 -19.46 40.96 -32.52
N ASN A 628 -20.31 40.20 -33.23
CA ASN A 628 -19.92 39.52 -34.45
C ASN A 628 -19.79 40.54 -35.59
N PRO A 629 -18.58 40.78 -36.13
CA PRO A 629 -18.35 41.79 -37.17
C PRO A 629 -18.95 41.39 -38.53
N ASP A 630 -19.31 40.12 -38.71
CA ASP A 630 -19.81 39.56 -39.96
C ASP A 630 -21.35 39.50 -40.03
N THR A 631 -22.06 39.99 -39.01
CA THR A 631 -23.53 40.10 -39.03
C THR A 631 -24.02 41.48 -39.48
N ASP A 632 -25.01 41.49 -40.37
CA ASP A 632 -25.64 42.70 -40.91
C ASP A 632 -26.38 43.48 -39.80
N TRP A 633 -26.26 44.81 -39.83
CA TRP A 633 -26.81 45.72 -38.81
C TRP A 633 -28.34 45.63 -38.65
N GLU A 634 -29.06 45.24 -39.71
CA GLU A 634 -30.52 45.14 -39.66
C GLU A 634 -31.01 43.94 -38.83
N ASP A 635 -30.18 42.91 -38.66
CA ASP A 635 -30.51 41.71 -37.88
C ASP A 635 -30.07 41.81 -36.41
N CYS A 636 -29.20 42.78 -36.07
CA CYS A 636 -28.57 42.93 -34.75
C CYS A 636 -28.54 44.39 -34.25
N PRO A 637 -29.69 44.96 -33.80
CA PRO A 637 -29.76 46.36 -33.38
C PRO A 637 -29.17 46.57 -31.97
N PHE A 638 -27.99 47.18 -31.87
CA PHE A 638 -27.44 47.62 -30.59
C PHE A 638 -28.24 48.82 -30.04
N THR A 639 -28.88 48.64 -28.88
CA THR A 639 -29.53 49.74 -28.16
C THR A 639 -28.47 50.55 -27.40
N SER A 640 -28.45 51.86 -27.62
CA SER A 640 -27.52 52.78 -26.98
C SER A 640 -27.74 52.79 -25.46
N GLY A 641 -26.84 52.16 -24.71
CA GLY A 641 -26.87 52.14 -23.25
C GLY A 641 -25.95 51.14 -22.56
N SER A 642 -25.43 50.12 -23.24
CA SER A 642 -24.48 49.17 -22.65
C SER A 642 -23.05 49.75 -22.67
N THR A 643 -22.68 50.42 -21.59
CA THR A 643 -21.26 50.47 -21.20
C THR A 643 -20.79 49.05 -20.91
N LEU A 644 -19.62 48.67 -21.43
CA LEU A 644 -18.87 47.48 -21.00
C LEU A 644 -18.45 47.70 -19.53
N THR A 645 -19.38 47.46 -18.62
CA THR A 645 -19.16 47.34 -17.18
C THR A 645 -19.70 45.98 -16.77
N ASP A 646 -18.98 44.95 -17.20
CA ASP A 646 -18.85 43.68 -16.47
C ASP A 646 -17.74 42.87 -17.14
N VAL A 647 -16.52 43.42 -17.10
CA VAL A 647 -15.35 42.57 -16.96
C VAL A 647 -14.91 42.82 -15.52
N SER A 648 -15.12 41.84 -14.65
CA SER A 648 -14.56 41.82 -13.30
C SER A 648 -13.04 41.68 -13.41
N VAL A 649 -12.36 42.79 -13.71
CA VAL A 649 -10.89 42.90 -13.60
C VAL A 649 -10.58 43.43 -12.21
N THR A 650 -10.27 42.53 -11.28
CA THR A 650 -9.52 42.88 -10.07
C THR A 650 -8.06 43.13 -10.46
N SER A 651 -7.77 44.31 -10.98
CA SER A 651 -6.49 45.05 -10.83
C SER A 651 -6.52 46.29 -11.72
N GLY A 652 -6.24 47.44 -11.10
CA GLY A 652 -6.52 48.76 -11.67
C GLY A 652 -5.70 49.11 -12.91
N LEU A 653 -6.41 49.35 -14.02
CA LEU A 653 -5.97 50.21 -15.11
C LEU A 653 -7.20 50.96 -15.66
N SER A 654 -7.40 52.19 -15.20
CA SER A 654 -8.36 53.13 -15.78
C SER A 654 -7.70 53.81 -16.98
N ASN A 655 -8.08 53.44 -18.21
CA ASN A 655 -8.16 54.29 -19.42
C ASN A 655 -8.14 53.43 -20.69
N PHE A 656 -9.31 52.97 -21.13
CA PHE A 656 -9.52 52.60 -22.54
C PHE A 656 -10.80 53.28 -23.03
N GLN A 657 -10.65 54.22 -23.96
CA GLN A 657 -11.77 54.88 -24.63
C GLN A 657 -11.89 54.26 -26.03
N LEU A 658 -12.87 53.38 -26.21
CA LEU A 658 -13.26 52.87 -27.52
C LEU A 658 -13.93 54.01 -28.32
N CYS A 659 -13.37 54.35 -29.47
CA CYS A 659 -13.99 55.32 -30.39
C CYS A 659 -15.28 54.75 -30.98
N LEU A 660 -16.42 55.38 -30.71
CA LEU A 660 -17.71 55.14 -31.38
C LEU A 660 -17.70 55.64 -32.84
N PRO A 661 -18.57 55.11 -33.73
CA PRO A 661 -18.33 55.10 -35.17
C PRO A 661 -18.41 56.51 -35.79
N GLN A 662 -17.36 56.86 -36.54
CA GLN A 662 -17.35 57.97 -37.49
C GLN A 662 -18.22 57.57 -38.70
N CYS A 663 -19.07 58.48 -39.20
CA CYS A 663 -19.83 58.24 -40.43
C CYS A 663 -18.92 57.89 -41.62
N ARG A 664 -19.36 56.98 -42.50
CA ARG A 664 -18.63 56.55 -43.70
C ARG A 664 -19.38 56.92 -44.98
N ILE A 665 -18.66 57.44 -45.98
CA ILE A 665 -19.20 57.71 -47.32
C ILE A 665 -18.51 56.78 -48.32
N HIS A 666 -19.29 55.94 -49.01
CA HIS A 666 -18.81 54.97 -49.98
C HIS A 666 -18.52 55.64 -51.33
N ALA A 667 -17.70 54.99 -52.17
CA ALA A 667 -17.27 55.54 -53.46
C ALA A 667 -18.43 55.85 -54.44
N ASN A 668 -19.60 55.26 -54.23
CA ASN A 668 -20.83 55.49 -55.00
C ASN A 668 -21.71 56.64 -54.44
N GLY A 669 -21.26 57.35 -53.41
CA GLY A 669 -21.97 58.49 -52.80
C GLY A 669 -22.98 58.12 -51.71
N ARG A 670 -23.14 56.83 -51.37
CA ARG A 670 -23.99 56.39 -50.24
C ARG A 670 -23.29 56.66 -48.91
N ALA A 671 -24.00 57.23 -47.94
CA ALA A 671 -23.48 57.53 -46.61
C ALA A 671 -24.20 56.74 -45.52
N GLU A 672 -23.42 56.19 -44.58
CA GLU A 672 -23.91 55.30 -43.52
C GLU A 672 -23.33 55.70 -42.15
N GLY A 673 -24.11 55.50 -41.08
CA GLY A 673 -23.66 55.72 -39.70
C GLY A 673 -24.12 57.01 -39.01
N CYS A 674 -25.13 57.73 -39.51
CA CYS A 674 -25.74 58.88 -38.81
C CYS A 674 -27.13 58.57 -38.26
N LYS A 675 -27.47 59.18 -37.10
CA LYS A 675 -28.80 59.07 -36.47
C LYS A 675 -29.87 59.78 -37.32
N LYS A 676 -31.11 59.26 -37.30
CA LYS A 676 -32.27 59.84 -38.01
C LYS A 676 -32.45 61.35 -37.69
N GLY A 677 -32.50 62.20 -38.71
CA GLY A 677 -32.54 63.67 -38.61
C GLY A 677 -31.18 64.38 -38.78
N TYR A 678 -30.14 63.63 -39.16
CA TYR A 678 -28.81 64.14 -39.49
C TYR A 678 -28.30 63.51 -40.80
N THR A 679 -27.80 64.34 -41.70
CA THR A 679 -27.18 63.95 -42.97
C THR A 679 -25.66 63.91 -42.84
N CYS A 680 -25.04 62.88 -43.40
CA CYS A 680 -23.58 62.78 -43.44
C CYS A 680 -23.00 63.61 -44.59
N VAL A 681 -22.07 64.52 -44.27
CA VAL A 681 -21.50 65.47 -45.23
C VAL A 681 -20.00 65.24 -45.35
N LYS A 682 -19.49 65.28 -46.60
CA LYS A 682 -18.06 65.16 -46.90
C LYS A 682 -17.37 66.50 -46.70
N MET A 683 -16.35 66.53 -45.85
CA MET A 683 -15.57 67.75 -45.57
C MET A 683 -14.41 67.92 -46.57
N PRO A 684 -13.95 69.17 -46.82
CA PRO A 684 -12.70 69.40 -47.54
C PRO A 684 -11.56 68.71 -46.78
N CYS A 685 -10.75 67.90 -47.46
CA CYS A 685 -9.72 66.97 -46.93
C CYS A 685 -10.15 65.50 -46.72
N GLY A 686 -11.38 65.10 -47.08
CA GLY A 686 -11.74 63.69 -47.26
C GLY A 686 -12.27 62.96 -46.01
N SER A 687 -12.49 63.68 -44.91
CA SER A 687 -13.26 63.19 -43.76
C SER A 687 -14.78 63.38 -43.98
N ALA A 688 -15.61 62.68 -43.19
CA ALA A 688 -17.07 62.78 -43.21
C ALA A 688 -17.63 62.99 -41.81
N GLN A 689 -18.71 63.77 -41.68
CA GLN A 689 -19.34 64.10 -40.39
C GLN A 689 -20.87 64.20 -40.51
N CYS A 690 -21.62 63.82 -39.47
CA CYS A 690 -23.07 64.00 -39.40
C CYS A 690 -23.45 65.45 -39.07
N VAL A 691 -24.32 66.07 -39.88
CA VAL A 691 -24.82 67.44 -39.73
C VAL A 691 -26.36 67.42 -39.69
N LYS A 692 -27.00 68.30 -38.92
CA LYS A 692 -28.45 68.28 -38.68
C LYS A 692 -29.21 68.89 -39.88
N ASP A 693 -30.36 68.31 -40.25
CA ASP A 693 -31.05 68.60 -41.52
C ASP A 693 -31.74 69.98 -41.65
N GLU A 694 -31.56 70.92 -40.72
CA GLU A 694 -32.27 72.23 -40.69
C GLU A 694 -31.38 73.49 -40.63
N ASP A 695 -30.05 73.40 -40.78
CA ASP A 695 -29.19 74.59 -40.81
C ASP A 695 -28.66 74.89 -42.24
N ASP A 696 -28.91 76.10 -42.74
CA ASP A 696 -28.36 76.65 -44.00
C ASP A 696 -26.82 76.60 -44.00
N LEU A 697 -26.24 76.12 -45.11
CA LEU A 697 -24.78 76.00 -45.32
C LEU A 697 -24.04 77.34 -45.08
N PRO A 698 -23.02 77.40 -44.19
CA PRO A 698 -22.17 78.58 -44.11
C PRO A 698 -21.09 78.58 -45.22
N PRO A 699 -20.63 79.77 -45.69
CA PRO A 699 -19.68 79.88 -46.79
C PRO A 699 -18.29 79.40 -46.37
N THR A 700 -17.58 78.80 -47.34
CA THR A 700 -16.25 78.19 -47.21
C THR A 700 -15.18 79.13 -46.61
N PRO A 701 -14.45 78.72 -45.55
CA PRO A 701 -13.24 79.39 -45.08
C PRO A 701 -11.95 78.86 -45.77
N PRO A 702 -10.84 79.61 -45.78
CA PRO A 702 -9.63 79.30 -46.57
C PRO A 702 -8.80 78.14 -45.97
N PRO A 703 -7.86 77.54 -46.74
CA PRO A 703 -7.26 76.26 -46.38
C PRO A 703 -6.19 76.43 -45.29
N THR A 704 -6.41 75.81 -44.13
CA THR A 704 -5.39 75.59 -43.09
C THR A 704 -4.90 74.13 -43.10
N PRO A 705 -3.65 73.82 -42.67
CA PRO A 705 -3.06 72.49 -42.81
C PRO A 705 -3.58 71.49 -41.75
N CYS A 706 -3.72 70.22 -42.12
CA CYS A 706 -4.20 69.14 -41.23
C CYS A 706 -3.11 68.63 -40.26
N PRO A 707 -3.42 68.31 -38.98
CA PRO A 707 -2.50 67.64 -38.05
C PRO A 707 -2.41 66.10 -38.28
N PRO A 708 -1.38 65.40 -37.73
CA PRO A 708 -1.04 64.02 -38.12
C PRO A 708 -1.95 62.94 -37.51
N LYS A 709 -2.14 61.83 -38.25
CA LYS A 709 -2.89 60.64 -37.84
C LYS A 709 -2.06 59.78 -36.85
N ASN A 710 -2.56 59.55 -35.64
CA ASN A 710 -2.03 58.53 -34.72
C ASN A 710 -3.05 57.39 -34.56
N CYS A 711 -2.97 56.38 -35.43
CA CYS A 711 -3.49 55.03 -35.18
C CYS A 711 -2.59 54.05 -35.97
N HIS A 712 -1.78 53.25 -35.27
CA HIS A 712 -1.08 52.11 -35.88
C HIS A 712 -1.96 50.87 -35.76
N LEU A 713 -2.29 50.24 -36.89
CA LEU A 713 -2.79 48.87 -36.97
C LEU A 713 -1.59 47.93 -37.19
N PRO A 714 -1.51 46.75 -36.55
CA PRO A 714 -0.57 45.71 -36.98
C PRO A 714 -1.03 45.12 -38.32
N SER A 715 -0.05 44.95 -39.20
CA SER A 715 -0.15 44.41 -40.55
C SER A 715 -0.42 42.89 -40.58
N GLU A 716 -1.32 42.49 -41.47
CA GLU A 716 -1.33 41.29 -42.34
C GLU A 716 -0.88 39.93 -41.75
N VAL A 717 -1.84 39.02 -41.56
CA VAL A 717 -1.83 37.65 -42.12
C VAL A 717 -3.29 37.25 -42.41
N TRP A 718 -3.73 37.37 -43.67
CA TRP A 718 -4.90 36.67 -44.18
C TRP A 718 -4.39 35.61 -45.15
N HIS A 719 -4.65 34.33 -44.87
CA HIS A 719 -4.58 33.29 -45.89
C HIS A 719 -5.99 33.09 -46.45
N ASP A 720 -6.16 33.51 -47.70
CA ASP A 720 -7.36 33.27 -48.51
C ASP A 720 -7.61 31.77 -48.67
N GLN A 721 -8.80 31.33 -48.27
CA GLN A 721 -9.49 30.24 -48.94
C GLN A 721 -10.95 30.63 -49.11
N GLU A 722 -11.33 31.03 -50.32
CA GLU A 722 -12.52 30.47 -50.98
C GLU A 722 -12.57 30.85 -52.48
N LYS A 723 -12.64 29.79 -53.29
CA LYS A 723 -13.44 29.58 -54.52
C LYS A 723 -13.24 30.51 -55.73
N ASP A 724 -12.91 29.87 -56.86
CA ASP A 724 -13.65 30.10 -58.09
C ASP A 724 -13.94 28.78 -58.83
N PHE A 725 -15.22 28.61 -59.14
CA PHE A 725 -15.77 27.67 -60.12
C PHE A 725 -15.54 28.26 -61.53
N ILE A 726 -15.01 27.45 -62.45
CA ILE A 726 -15.48 27.14 -63.83
C ILE A 726 -14.61 26.01 -64.37
#